data_AF-A0A428JXT9-F1
#
_entry.id   AF-A0A428JXT9-F1
#
_cell.length_a   1.000
_cell.length_b   1.000
_cell.length_c   1.000
_cell.angle_alpha   90.00
_cell.angle_beta   90.00
_cell.angle_gamma   90.00
#
_symmetry.space_group_name_H-M   'P 1'
#
loop_
_entity.id
_entity.type
_entity.pdbx_description
1 polymer ?
#
loop_
_entity_poly.entity_id
_entity_poly.type
_entity_poly.pdbx_seq_one_letter_code
_entity_poly.pdbx_strand_id
1 'polypeptide(L)'
;MYLVFDTETTGLPASFSAPLSDGDNWPRLVELAWGIYGKNGQLLSNGQLLVRPDNFVIPSEAVSIHGITTEQATAHGVELREALEKLDVAARECQYVVAHNLEYDLAIVGAELHRLGQQMFGADKQLVCTMRMGSNLEGKRSKPPKLNELHVNLFGEEMTGAHRAEADVTACARCLFALLQRGVALQAPNTPVQPAAPQPKPALPAMDLNNREFQVALDLIENTNRSVFLTGKAGTGKSTFLRHIVANTRKKAIVIAPTGVAALNAGGMTIHKMFSLPLSILQPNDHRIPYFGPQRYTGECLNKARYDLLQAVELVIIDEVSMVRADILDAVDRALRLNSRRLREPFGGKQVLLVGDAYQLPPVLVPADRQLYERFYGTRYFFGARVFAQFPLITVELRKAYRQQDPHFIGLLDRVRTNQADGTDMRELNGRLTDAPRAAGRGITLSTRNKDAEDYNANELTKLTAPLVKFTAVVTGDFAEGDFPTARELVLKCGAQVMFVRNDRSGRWVNGTIGKIVKLEKSIVEVETEQGATYTVEAETWDKFTYGYDEATGRIESKVIGTFTQRPLKLAWALTVHKSQGLTFDAVEINAPGGFFDAGQLYVALSRCRSFEGLQLRTAVAPRDVRVSQEVVALHRGANDEQQIATALEEARPTKLYQRCVKLFNRGDLPGATKAFCEALSLRNDAQKPIFGRLIRHKLQGLLKTKQQLADLTAAHGKLISATQAAAAEQAVRTAQEQGALALVRMELDTAKAQIHEAQKQHKAQQVQWQEEKQQLQQKLTSAELKGASESEKAVRLQMELQQTVQAHLQQVNQLTDTERLKTAEATKNAQKLQERLAQADDLIEALRAEAAKKDSHNKNLEEELKRENSVITRLREDYKKCQALNAKLEADLRQEQLLNRPWWRKLTDSIKSPS
;
A
#
# COMPACT_ATOMS: atom_id res chain seq x y z
N MET A 1 4.96 -1.86 -30.13
CA MET A 1 3.76 -1.02 -29.95
C MET A 1 3.66 -0.60 -28.48
N TYR A 2 2.86 0.41 -28.16
CA TYR A 2 2.64 0.92 -26.81
C TYR A 2 1.24 0.55 -26.37
N LEU A 3 1.10 -0.19 -25.27
CA LEU A 3 -0.16 -0.34 -24.56
C LEU A 3 -0.25 0.80 -23.55
N VAL A 4 -1.24 1.66 -23.68
CA VAL A 4 -1.57 2.68 -22.68
C VAL A 4 -2.84 2.22 -21.98
N PHE A 5 -2.85 2.13 -20.66
CA PHE A 5 -4.03 1.69 -19.91
C PHE A 5 -4.25 2.56 -18.66
N ASP A 6 -5.49 2.53 -18.15
CA ASP A 6 -5.90 3.25 -16.95
C ASP A 6 -6.99 2.46 -16.22
N THR A 7 -7.11 2.66 -14.90
CA THR A 7 -8.02 1.91 -14.04
C THR A 7 -8.84 2.81 -13.13
N GLU A 8 -10.16 2.60 -13.12
CA GLU A 8 -11.04 3.15 -12.08
C GLU A 8 -11.26 2.10 -11.00
N THR A 9 -11.36 2.55 -9.75
CA THR A 9 -11.41 1.66 -8.59
C THR A 9 -12.41 2.12 -7.53
N THR A 10 -12.69 1.26 -6.56
CA THR A 10 -13.55 1.58 -5.41
C THR A 10 -12.93 2.57 -4.42
N GLY A 11 -11.69 3.06 -4.64
CA GLY A 11 -11.05 4.04 -3.76
C GLY A 11 -9.52 3.99 -3.76
N LEU A 12 -8.91 4.44 -2.66
CA LEU A 12 -7.45 4.36 -2.46
C LEU A 12 -7.10 3.19 -1.53
N PRO A 13 -5.92 2.56 -1.68
CA PRO A 13 -5.48 1.52 -0.77
C PRO A 13 -5.28 2.06 0.65
N ALA A 14 -5.51 1.22 1.66
CA ALA A 14 -5.27 1.58 3.06
C ALA A 14 -3.78 1.87 3.32
N SER A 15 -2.89 1.17 2.61
CA SER A 15 -1.45 1.38 2.57
C SER A 15 -0.89 1.08 1.18
N PHE A 16 -0.13 2.01 0.61
CA PHE A 16 0.55 1.82 -0.68
C PHE A 16 1.72 0.83 -0.62
N SER A 17 2.17 0.43 0.58
CA SER A 17 3.30 -0.50 0.79
C SER A 17 2.88 -1.93 1.11
N ALA A 18 1.58 -2.22 1.18
CA ALA A 18 1.10 -3.57 1.46
C ALA A 18 1.41 -4.52 0.28
N PRO A 19 1.71 -5.80 0.54
CA PRO A 19 1.89 -6.77 -0.53
C PRO A 19 0.60 -6.92 -1.36
N LEU A 20 0.72 -7.22 -2.66
CA LEU A 20 -0.44 -7.42 -3.54
C LEU A 20 -1.34 -8.60 -3.11
N SER A 21 -0.81 -9.48 -2.26
CA SER A 21 -1.56 -10.58 -1.64
C SER A 21 -2.54 -10.14 -0.56
N ASP A 22 -2.41 -8.92 -0.05
CA ASP A 22 -3.31 -8.35 0.94
C ASP A 22 -4.56 -7.78 0.25
N GLY A 23 -5.50 -8.68 -0.04
CA GLY A 23 -6.70 -8.37 -0.82
C GLY A 23 -7.63 -7.33 -0.18
N ASP A 24 -7.57 -7.14 1.14
CA ASP A 24 -8.40 -6.15 1.87
C ASP A 24 -7.78 -4.75 1.84
N ASN A 25 -6.46 -4.66 1.66
CA ASN A 25 -5.76 -3.38 1.55
C ASN A 25 -6.01 -2.68 0.20
N TRP A 26 -6.01 -3.46 -0.90
CA TRP A 26 -6.08 -2.93 -2.25
C TRP A 26 -7.53 -2.76 -2.72
N PRO A 27 -7.91 -1.60 -3.31
CA PRO A 27 -9.27 -1.36 -3.77
C PRO A 27 -9.62 -2.29 -4.95
N ARG A 28 -10.92 -2.41 -5.24
CA ARG A 28 -11.42 -3.29 -6.31
C ARG A 28 -11.45 -2.55 -7.65
N LEU A 29 -11.09 -3.24 -8.72
CA LEU A 29 -11.18 -2.74 -10.09
C LEU A 29 -12.64 -2.58 -10.51
N VAL A 30 -13.00 -1.39 -11.01
CA VAL A 30 -14.35 -1.01 -11.43
C VAL A 30 -14.44 -0.83 -12.94
N GLU A 31 -13.46 -0.16 -13.53
CA GLU A 31 -13.35 0.03 -14.99
C GLU A 31 -11.90 -0.15 -15.42
N LEU A 32 -11.72 -0.78 -16.58
CA LEU A 32 -10.43 -0.97 -17.22
C LEU A 32 -10.53 -0.49 -18.66
N ALA A 33 -9.69 0.48 -19.03
CA ALA A 33 -9.57 0.93 -20.41
C ALA A 33 -8.12 0.80 -20.89
N TRP A 34 -7.95 0.57 -22.18
CA TRP A 34 -6.64 0.54 -22.82
C TRP A 34 -6.69 0.99 -24.28
N GLY A 35 -5.55 1.45 -24.78
CA GLY A 35 -5.32 1.79 -26.18
C GLY A 35 -3.96 1.26 -26.63
N ILE A 36 -3.90 0.68 -27.82
CA ILE A 36 -2.68 0.23 -28.47
C ILE A 36 -2.26 1.28 -29.48
N TYR A 37 -1.05 1.80 -29.33
CA TYR A 37 -0.50 2.87 -30.15
C TYR A 37 0.75 2.42 -30.92
N GLY A 38 0.85 2.87 -32.17
CA GLY A 38 2.04 2.72 -33.00
C GLY A 38 3.20 3.62 -32.55
N LYS A 39 4.38 3.47 -33.18
CA LYS A 39 5.57 4.26 -32.84
C LYS A 39 5.40 5.77 -33.04
N ASN A 40 4.48 6.18 -33.89
CA ASN A 40 4.22 7.59 -34.23
C ASN A 40 3.03 8.18 -33.46
N GLY A 41 2.49 7.48 -32.47
CA GLY A 41 1.31 7.93 -31.70
C GLY A 41 -0.04 7.70 -32.36
N GLN A 42 -0.09 6.97 -33.49
CA GLN A 42 -1.34 6.55 -34.11
C GLN A 42 -2.04 5.48 -33.26
N LEU A 43 -3.34 5.65 -33.00
CA LEU A 43 -4.17 4.63 -32.34
C LEU A 43 -4.42 3.47 -33.31
N LEU A 44 -4.12 2.24 -32.89
CA LEU A 44 -4.30 1.02 -33.67
C LEU A 44 -5.56 0.26 -33.24
N SER A 45 -5.81 0.18 -31.94
CA SER A 45 -7.02 -0.40 -31.35
C SER A 45 -7.18 0.10 -29.91
N ASN A 46 -8.40 0.04 -29.37
CA ASN A 46 -8.70 0.36 -27.98
C ASN A 46 -9.71 -0.64 -27.41
N GLY A 47 -9.88 -0.60 -26.09
CA GLY A 47 -10.91 -1.35 -25.40
C GLY A 47 -11.26 -0.67 -24.08
N GLN A 48 -12.51 -0.85 -23.66
CA GLN A 48 -13.04 -0.34 -22.41
C GLN A 48 -14.01 -1.38 -21.86
N LEU A 49 -13.85 -1.74 -20.59
CA LEU A 49 -14.66 -2.74 -19.92
C LEU A 49 -15.00 -2.28 -18.50
N LEU A 50 -16.28 -2.37 -18.17
CA LEU A 50 -16.74 -2.31 -16.79
C LEU A 50 -16.58 -3.69 -16.16
N VAL A 51 -16.11 -3.74 -14.92
CA VAL A 51 -15.95 -4.98 -14.16
C VAL A 51 -17.18 -5.17 -13.27
N ARG A 52 -17.84 -6.33 -13.41
CA ARG A 52 -18.98 -6.70 -12.57
C ARG A 52 -18.54 -6.86 -11.11
N PRO A 53 -19.16 -6.16 -10.16
CA PRO A 53 -18.81 -6.30 -8.76
C PRO A 53 -19.14 -7.70 -8.23
N ASP A 54 -18.13 -8.40 -7.69
CA ASP A 54 -18.28 -9.69 -7.03
C ASP A 54 -17.99 -9.57 -5.54
N ASN A 55 -19.06 -9.63 -4.73
CA ASN A 55 -19.05 -9.46 -3.29
C ASN A 55 -18.49 -8.11 -2.80
N PHE A 56 -18.65 -7.04 -3.57
CA PHE A 56 -18.36 -5.68 -3.14
C PHE A 56 -19.35 -4.66 -3.72
N VAL A 57 -19.46 -3.52 -3.05
CA VAL A 57 -20.27 -2.37 -3.49
C VAL A 57 -19.31 -1.23 -3.79
N ILE A 58 -19.55 -0.50 -4.88
CA ILE A 58 -18.79 0.69 -5.25
C ILE A 58 -19.22 1.84 -4.30
N PRO A 59 -18.32 2.39 -3.48
CA PRO A 59 -18.66 3.45 -2.52
C PRO A 59 -19.12 4.74 -3.20
N SER A 60 -20.01 5.49 -2.56
CA SER A 60 -20.53 6.77 -3.07
C SER A 60 -19.43 7.79 -3.38
N GLU A 61 -18.33 7.77 -2.65
CA GLU A 61 -17.16 8.63 -2.88
C GLU A 61 -16.49 8.29 -4.22
N ALA A 62 -16.37 7.02 -4.58
CA ALA A 62 -15.83 6.58 -5.87
C ALA A 62 -16.81 6.92 -7.01
N VAL A 63 -18.11 6.69 -6.81
CA VAL A 63 -19.16 7.11 -7.74
C VAL A 63 -19.12 8.61 -8.02
N SER A 64 -18.83 9.44 -7.00
CA SER A 64 -18.74 10.89 -7.18
C SER A 64 -17.55 11.35 -8.04
N ILE A 65 -16.54 10.48 -8.21
CA ILE A 65 -15.34 10.74 -9.01
C ILE A 65 -15.56 10.25 -10.44
N HIS A 66 -15.81 8.95 -10.63
CA HIS A 66 -15.84 8.33 -11.97
C HIS A 66 -17.27 8.10 -12.53
N GLY A 67 -18.31 8.33 -11.71
CA GLY A 67 -19.71 8.26 -12.14
C GLY A 67 -20.27 6.85 -12.40
N ILE A 68 -19.58 5.79 -11.97
CA ILE A 68 -19.98 4.39 -12.22
C ILE A 68 -20.65 3.84 -10.99
N THR A 69 -21.95 3.56 -11.06
CA THR A 69 -22.69 2.97 -9.94
C THR A 69 -22.52 1.45 -9.89
N THR A 70 -22.72 0.87 -8.71
CA THR A 70 -22.75 -0.60 -8.54
C THR A 70 -23.77 -1.23 -9.48
N GLU A 71 -24.95 -0.62 -9.66
CA GLU A 71 -26.00 -1.10 -10.56
C GLU A 71 -25.56 -1.10 -12.02
N GLN A 72 -24.90 -0.03 -12.48
CA GLN A 72 -24.36 0.06 -13.85
C GLN A 72 -23.28 -1.01 -14.09
N ALA A 73 -22.35 -1.17 -13.15
CA ALA A 73 -21.30 -2.17 -13.23
C ALA A 73 -21.87 -3.60 -13.14
N THR A 74 -22.95 -3.83 -12.38
CA THR A 74 -23.62 -5.14 -12.33
C THR A 74 -24.37 -5.46 -13.63
N ALA A 75 -25.09 -4.49 -14.19
CA ALA A 75 -25.91 -4.68 -15.39
C ALA A 75 -25.09 -4.81 -16.69
N HIS A 76 -24.00 -4.05 -16.80
CA HIS A 76 -23.22 -3.92 -18.03
C HIS A 76 -21.76 -4.38 -17.89
N GLY A 77 -21.32 -4.76 -16.70
CA GLY A 77 -19.97 -5.25 -16.47
C GLY A 77 -19.76 -6.70 -16.90
N VAL A 78 -18.53 -6.99 -17.28
CA VAL A 78 -18.03 -8.33 -17.56
C VAL A 78 -17.38 -8.94 -16.32
N GLU A 79 -17.18 -10.25 -16.31
CA GLU A 79 -16.46 -10.93 -15.23
C GLU A 79 -15.01 -10.43 -15.14
N LEU A 80 -14.48 -10.29 -13.92
CA LEU A 80 -13.12 -9.78 -13.68
C LEU A 80 -12.06 -10.55 -14.49
N ARG A 81 -12.19 -11.88 -14.55
CA ARG A 81 -11.32 -12.76 -15.33
C ARG A 81 -11.32 -12.38 -16.82
N GLU A 82 -12.49 -12.12 -17.38
CA GLU A 82 -12.63 -11.74 -18.79
C GLU A 82 -11.97 -10.39 -19.08
N ALA A 83 -12.12 -9.41 -18.17
CA ALA A 83 -11.49 -8.11 -18.32
C ALA A 83 -9.96 -8.20 -18.34
N LEU A 84 -9.38 -8.96 -17.41
CA LEU A 84 -7.93 -9.15 -17.30
C LEU A 84 -7.36 -9.98 -18.46
N GLU A 85 -8.09 -11.00 -18.93
CA GLU A 85 -7.67 -11.78 -20.11
C GLU A 85 -7.63 -10.93 -21.39
N LYS A 86 -8.61 -10.04 -21.59
CA LYS A 86 -8.60 -9.10 -22.73
C LYS A 86 -7.45 -8.11 -22.66
N LEU A 87 -7.09 -7.63 -21.46
CA LEU A 87 -5.90 -6.79 -21.26
C LEU A 87 -4.60 -7.54 -21.53
N ASP A 88 -4.47 -8.79 -21.08
CA ASP A 88 -3.31 -9.65 -21.38
C ASP A 88 -3.15 -9.85 -22.89
N VAL A 89 -4.24 -10.17 -23.60
CA VAL A 89 -4.24 -10.31 -25.06
C VAL A 89 -3.78 -9.01 -25.74
N ALA A 90 -4.28 -7.86 -25.30
CA ALA A 90 -3.88 -6.55 -25.83
C ALA A 90 -2.38 -6.24 -25.58
N ALA A 91 -1.81 -6.74 -24.47
CA ALA A 91 -0.41 -6.54 -24.13
C ALA A 91 0.57 -7.41 -24.94
N ARG A 92 0.13 -8.55 -25.50
CA ARG A 92 1.03 -9.52 -26.17
C ARG A 92 1.85 -8.92 -27.30
N GLU A 93 1.21 -8.11 -28.15
CA GLU A 93 1.84 -7.45 -29.31
C GLU A 93 2.53 -6.12 -28.95
N CYS A 94 2.43 -5.71 -27.69
CA CYS A 94 3.04 -4.50 -27.18
C CYS A 94 4.44 -4.77 -26.60
N GLN A 95 5.35 -3.83 -26.84
CA GLN A 95 6.69 -3.82 -26.25
C GLN A 95 6.70 -2.97 -24.98
N TYR A 96 5.87 -1.92 -24.97
CA TYR A 96 5.79 -0.95 -23.89
C TYR A 96 4.42 -1.01 -23.21
N VAL A 97 4.40 -0.92 -21.89
CA VAL A 97 3.18 -0.76 -21.08
C VAL A 97 3.28 0.59 -20.38
N VAL A 98 2.26 1.42 -20.57
CA VAL A 98 2.26 2.82 -20.18
C VAL A 98 1.01 3.14 -19.39
N ALA A 99 1.17 3.90 -18.32
CA ALA A 99 0.06 4.55 -17.61
C ALA A 99 0.55 5.86 -17.01
N HIS A 100 -0.38 6.72 -16.57
CA HIS A 100 0.01 7.98 -15.95
C HIS A 100 0.64 7.74 -14.59
N ASN A 101 -0.06 7.03 -13.70
CA ASN A 101 0.46 6.57 -12.42
C ASN A 101 0.68 5.06 -12.40
N LEU A 102 1.56 4.59 -13.28
CA LEU A 102 1.83 3.18 -13.52
C LEU A 102 2.01 2.30 -12.27
N GLU A 103 2.61 2.82 -11.19
CA GLU A 103 2.79 2.07 -9.95
C GLU A 103 1.45 1.72 -9.28
N TYR A 104 0.49 2.66 -9.32
CA TYR A 104 -0.86 2.44 -8.83
C TYR A 104 -1.65 1.50 -9.76
N ASP A 105 -1.69 1.81 -11.06
CA ASP A 105 -2.48 1.04 -12.04
C ASP A 105 -2.02 -0.42 -12.12
N LEU A 106 -0.70 -0.68 -12.11
CA LEU A 106 -0.16 -2.05 -12.06
C LEU A 106 -0.45 -2.75 -10.74
N ALA A 107 -0.52 -2.04 -9.61
CA ALA A 107 -0.83 -2.64 -8.33
C ALA A 107 -2.31 -3.06 -8.24
N ILE A 108 -3.23 -2.30 -8.84
CA ILE A 108 -4.65 -2.66 -8.94
C ILE A 108 -4.81 -3.94 -9.78
N VAL A 109 -4.26 -3.93 -11.00
CA VAL A 109 -4.29 -5.10 -11.89
C VAL A 109 -3.60 -6.31 -11.25
N GLY A 110 -2.46 -6.09 -10.58
CA GLY A 110 -1.71 -7.14 -9.89
C GLY A 110 -2.43 -7.72 -8.67
N ALA A 111 -3.16 -6.91 -7.89
CA ALA A 111 -3.99 -7.37 -6.78
C ALA A 111 -5.17 -8.22 -7.28
N GLU A 112 -5.84 -7.82 -8.36
CA GLU A 112 -6.91 -8.60 -8.96
C GLU A 112 -6.42 -9.92 -9.57
N LEU A 113 -5.26 -9.92 -10.25
CA LEU A 113 -4.62 -11.14 -10.73
C LEU A 113 -4.26 -12.09 -9.57
N HIS A 114 -3.78 -11.55 -8.45
CA HIS A 114 -3.49 -12.34 -7.26
C HIS A 114 -4.77 -12.97 -6.68
N ARG A 115 -5.89 -12.24 -6.63
CA ARG A 115 -7.20 -12.78 -6.20
C ARG A 115 -7.67 -13.93 -7.10
N LEU A 116 -7.31 -13.90 -8.38
CA LEU A 116 -7.61 -14.97 -9.34
C LEU A 116 -6.56 -16.09 -9.40
N GLY A 117 -5.47 -15.99 -8.63
CA GLY A 117 -4.35 -16.95 -8.66
C GLY A 117 -3.56 -16.95 -9.97
N GLN A 118 -3.51 -15.82 -10.69
CA GLN A 118 -2.84 -15.67 -11.98
C GLN A 118 -1.46 -14.99 -11.85
N GLN A 119 -0.61 -15.13 -12.87
CA GLN A 119 0.73 -14.51 -12.92
C GLN A 119 0.65 -12.99 -13.13
N MET A 120 1.70 -12.27 -12.75
CA MET A 120 1.73 -10.80 -12.85
C MET A 120 1.73 -10.32 -14.31
N PHE A 121 0.90 -9.30 -14.58
CA PHE A 121 0.81 -8.60 -15.85
C PHE A 121 2.07 -7.76 -16.14
N GLY A 122 2.54 -7.80 -17.39
CA GLY A 122 3.57 -6.88 -17.88
C GLY A 122 5.02 -7.18 -17.45
N ALA A 123 5.30 -8.36 -16.87
CA ALA A 123 6.63 -8.73 -16.37
C ALA A 123 7.71 -8.81 -17.47
N ASP A 124 7.32 -9.08 -18.72
CA ASP A 124 8.20 -9.16 -19.89
C ASP A 124 8.26 -7.84 -20.71
N LYS A 125 7.57 -6.78 -20.27
CA LYS A 125 7.37 -5.54 -21.04
C LYS A 125 8.23 -4.39 -20.51
N GLN A 126 8.51 -3.41 -21.38
CA GLN A 126 9.13 -2.16 -20.98
C GLN A 126 8.07 -1.23 -20.40
N LEU A 127 8.11 -1.08 -19.08
CA LEU A 127 7.19 -0.23 -18.35
C LEU A 127 7.53 1.26 -18.58
N VAL A 128 6.52 2.15 -18.63
CA VAL A 128 6.69 3.61 -18.82
C VAL A 128 5.66 4.38 -17.99
N CYS A 129 6.10 5.40 -17.26
CA CYS A 129 5.23 6.22 -16.41
C CYS A 129 5.25 7.70 -16.84
N THR A 130 4.14 8.20 -17.40
CA THR A 130 4.11 9.58 -17.92
C THR A 130 4.15 10.64 -16.80
N MET A 131 3.65 10.33 -15.60
CA MET A 131 3.81 11.19 -14.40
C MET A 131 5.28 11.43 -14.04
N ARG A 132 6.12 10.39 -14.11
CA ARG A 132 7.57 10.51 -13.85
C ARG A 132 8.27 11.25 -14.98
N MET A 133 7.95 10.94 -16.23
CA MET A 133 8.49 11.66 -17.39
C MET A 133 8.16 13.16 -17.37
N GLY A 134 6.98 13.54 -16.87
CA GLY A 134 6.55 14.94 -16.75
C GLY A 134 7.13 15.71 -15.56
N SER A 135 7.72 15.03 -14.56
CA SER A 135 8.18 15.66 -13.31
C SER A 135 9.35 16.65 -13.50
N ASN A 136 10.12 16.53 -14.58
CA ASN A 136 11.30 17.36 -14.83
C ASN A 136 11.06 18.56 -15.77
N LEU A 137 9.82 18.81 -16.20
CA LEU A 137 9.52 19.91 -17.13
C LEU A 137 9.59 21.29 -16.48
N GLU A 138 9.47 21.40 -15.15
CA GLU A 138 9.61 22.65 -14.40
C GLU A 138 10.39 22.41 -13.10
N GLY A 139 11.64 22.87 -13.02
CA GLY A 139 12.63 22.54 -11.98
C GLY A 139 12.36 22.98 -10.53
N LYS A 140 11.11 23.03 -10.06
CA LYS A 140 10.73 23.44 -8.69
C LYS A 140 9.49 22.75 -8.10
N ARG A 141 9.03 21.60 -8.60
CA ARG A 141 7.87 20.92 -7.99
C ARG A 141 8.27 19.84 -6.98
N SER A 142 7.68 19.88 -5.78
CA SER A 142 7.84 18.85 -4.75
C SER A 142 6.89 17.65 -4.91
N LYS A 143 5.90 17.76 -5.82
CA LYS A 143 4.92 16.72 -6.13
C LYS A 143 4.89 16.46 -7.65
N PRO A 144 4.78 15.19 -8.09
CA PRO A 144 4.58 14.86 -9.50
C PRO A 144 3.29 15.51 -10.04
N PRO A 145 3.25 15.91 -11.32
CA PRO A 145 2.06 16.52 -11.92
C PRO A 145 0.93 15.49 -12.04
N LYS A 146 -0.32 15.92 -11.80
CA LYS A 146 -1.51 15.13 -12.18
C LYS A 146 -1.64 15.07 -13.70
N LEU A 147 -2.43 14.12 -14.22
CA LEU A 147 -2.59 13.93 -15.67
C LEU A 147 -3.10 15.19 -16.37
N ASN A 148 -4.14 15.82 -15.80
CA ASN A 148 -4.68 17.08 -16.33
C ASN A 148 -3.66 18.23 -16.25
N GLU A 149 -2.87 18.32 -15.17
CA GLU A 149 -1.82 19.34 -15.07
C GLU A 149 -0.72 19.14 -16.13
N LEU A 150 -0.33 17.89 -16.37
CA LEU A 150 0.64 17.56 -17.41
C LEU A 150 0.08 17.88 -18.80
N HIS A 151 -1.19 17.55 -19.05
CA HIS A 151 -1.87 17.84 -20.31
C HIS A 151 -1.95 19.36 -20.58
N VAL A 152 -2.37 20.15 -19.59
CA VAL A 152 -2.40 21.61 -19.66
C VAL A 152 -0.99 22.17 -19.90
N ASN A 153 0.03 21.66 -19.21
CA ASN A 153 1.42 22.12 -19.40
C ASN A 153 1.98 21.79 -20.80
N LEU A 154 1.54 20.69 -21.41
CA LEU A 154 2.03 20.28 -22.73
C LEU A 154 1.27 20.97 -23.86
N PHE A 155 -0.04 21.21 -23.72
CA PHE A 155 -0.92 21.64 -24.82
C PHE A 155 -1.68 22.95 -24.58
N GLY A 156 -1.71 23.49 -23.35
CA GLY A 156 -2.44 24.71 -23.01
C GLY A 156 -3.96 24.53 -22.87
N GLU A 157 -4.45 23.28 -22.84
CA GLU A 157 -5.86 22.91 -22.87
C GLU A 157 -6.19 21.94 -21.73
N GLU A 158 -7.37 22.08 -21.11
CA GLU A 158 -7.89 21.11 -20.13
C GLU A 158 -8.38 19.82 -20.81
N MET A 159 -8.35 18.71 -20.07
CA MET A 159 -8.86 17.43 -20.56
C MET A 159 -10.39 17.40 -20.61
N THR A 160 -10.95 16.96 -21.73
CA THR A 160 -12.40 16.70 -21.86
C THR A 160 -12.74 15.32 -21.31
N GLY A 161 -13.64 15.24 -20.32
CA GLY A 161 -14.11 13.96 -19.76
C GLY A 161 -13.17 13.30 -18.74
N ALA A 162 -12.40 14.09 -17.98
CA ALA A 162 -11.53 13.60 -16.91
C ALA A 162 -12.29 12.68 -15.92
N HIS A 163 -11.61 11.67 -15.36
CA HIS A 163 -12.19 10.64 -14.46
C HIS A 163 -13.07 9.60 -15.17
N ARG A 164 -12.70 9.28 -16.41
CA ARG A 164 -13.18 8.12 -17.15
C ARG A 164 -11.95 7.43 -17.73
N ALA A 165 -11.81 6.12 -17.53
CA ALA A 165 -10.59 5.41 -17.89
C ALA A 165 -10.22 5.60 -19.38
N GLU A 166 -11.20 5.66 -20.29
CA GLU A 166 -10.95 5.87 -21.73
C GLU A 166 -10.38 7.26 -22.05
N ALA A 167 -10.93 8.31 -21.43
CA ALA A 167 -10.48 9.68 -21.63
C ALA A 167 -9.06 9.86 -21.08
N ASP A 168 -8.78 9.24 -19.93
CA ASP A 168 -7.47 9.29 -19.27
C ASP A 168 -6.41 8.48 -20.04
N VAL A 169 -6.77 7.34 -20.64
CA VAL A 169 -5.91 6.60 -21.59
C VAL A 169 -5.52 7.48 -22.78
N THR A 170 -6.49 8.17 -23.38
CA THR A 170 -6.27 9.01 -24.56
C THR A 170 -5.37 10.19 -24.23
N ALA A 171 -5.62 10.87 -23.11
CA ALA A 171 -4.79 11.98 -22.64
C ALA A 171 -3.37 11.51 -22.24
N CYS A 172 -3.26 10.36 -21.58
CA CYS A 172 -1.98 9.76 -21.21
C CYS A 172 -1.14 9.45 -22.46
N ALA A 173 -1.75 8.88 -23.50
CA ALA A 173 -1.09 8.63 -24.77
C ALA A 173 -0.64 9.92 -25.45
N ARG A 174 -1.51 10.95 -25.51
CA ARG A 174 -1.18 12.27 -26.06
C ARG A 174 0.03 12.89 -25.35
N CYS A 175 0.04 12.84 -24.01
CA CYS A 175 1.15 13.32 -23.17
C CYS A 175 2.44 12.52 -23.43
N LEU A 176 2.38 11.19 -23.52
CA LEU A 176 3.54 10.33 -23.81
C LEU A 176 4.23 10.74 -25.11
N PHE A 177 3.48 10.82 -26.21
CA PHE A 177 4.08 11.10 -27.51
C PHE A 177 4.58 12.55 -27.64
N ALA A 178 3.93 13.51 -26.96
CA ALA A 178 4.46 14.87 -26.89
C ALA A 178 5.77 14.97 -26.07
N LEU A 179 5.88 14.21 -24.98
CA LEU A 179 7.13 14.13 -24.20
C LEU A 179 8.26 13.52 -25.03
N LEU A 180 7.97 12.45 -25.78
CA LEU A 180 8.91 11.82 -26.69
C LEU A 180 9.38 12.78 -27.80
N GLN A 181 8.45 13.53 -28.40
CA GLN A 181 8.78 14.56 -29.40
C GLN A 181 9.67 15.68 -28.83
N ARG A 182 9.53 16.02 -27.54
CA ARG A 182 10.37 16.99 -26.83
C ARG A 182 11.73 16.42 -26.39
N GLY A 183 12.09 15.20 -26.81
CA GLY A 183 13.38 14.57 -26.49
C GLY A 183 13.48 14.04 -25.07
N VAL A 184 12.37 13.93 -24.34
CA VAL A 184 12.35 13.27 -23.02
C VAL A 184 12.54 11.77 -23.25
N ALA A 185 13.70 11.25 -22.86
CA ALA A 185 13.98 9.82 -22.97
C ALA A 185 12.92 8.98 -22.24
N LEU A 186 12.58 7.81 -22.80
CA LEU A 186 11.79 6.81 -22.10
C LEU A 186 12.52 6.46 -20.81
N GLN A 187 12.07 7.03 -19.70
CA GLN A 187 12.48 6.58 -18.39
C GLN A 187 11.82 5.22 -18.22
N ALA A 188 12.61 4.14 -18.17
CA ALA A 188 12.16 2.97 -17.47
C ALA A 188 11.66 3.47 -16.11
N PRO A 189 10.50 3.04 -15.58
CA PRO A 189 10.30 3.21 -14.17
C PRO A 189 11.57 2.61 -13.56
N ASN A 190 12.05 3.19 -12.46
CA ASN A 190 12.63 2.31 -11.46
C ASN A 190 11.67 1.14 -11.47
N THR A 191 12.11 -0.03 -11.98
CA THR A 191 11.48 -1.28 -11.65
C THR A 191 11.14 -1.06 -10.19
N PRO A 192 9.91 -1.36 -9.72
CA PRO A 192 9.86 -1.78 -8.35
C PRO A 192 11.02 -2.75 -8.31
N VAL A 193 12.11 -2.36 -7.63
CA VAL A 193 12.88 -3.33 -6.94
C VAL A 193 11.73 -3.95 -6.18
N GLN A 194 11.20 -5.09 -6.69
CA GLN A 194 10.63 -6.09 -5.80
C GLN A 194 11.57 -5.95 -4.63
N PRO A 195 11.13 -5.45 -3.46
CA PRO A 195 12.07 -5.29 -2.35
C PRO A 195 12.65 -6.67 -2.21
N ALA A 196 13.87 -6.89 -2.75
CA ALA A 196 14.18 -8.13 -3.48
C ALA A 196 13.60 -9.26 -2.67
N ALA A 197 12.51 -9.92 -3.09
CA ALA A 197 11.50 -10.53 -2.20
C ALA A 197 12.08 -10.82 -0.81
N PRO A 198 11.80 -10.01 0.24
CA PRO A 198 12.76 -9.67 1.30
C PRO A 198 13.83 -10.74 1.39
N GLN A 199 14.91 -10.56 0.61
CA GLN A 199 15.85 -11.63 0.32
C GLN A 199 16.18 -12.14 1.69
N PRO A 200 15.87 -13.42 2.00
CA PRO A 200 15.81 -13.88 3.37
C PRO A 200 17.08 -13.37 4.00
N LYS A 201 16.93 -12.37 4.92
CA LYS A 201 18.08 -11.70 5.53
C LYS A 201 19.01 -12.84 5.87
N PRO A 202 20.23 -12.89 5.30
CA PRO A 202 21.06 -14.10 5.30
C PRO A 202 20.91 -14.70 6.68
N ALA A 203 20.28 -15.89 6.74
CA ALA A 203 19.63 -16.40 7.94
C ALA A 203 20.50 -16.02 9.12
N LEU A 204 19.99 -15.13 9.99
CA LEU A 204 20.78 -14.59 11.09
C LEU A 204 21.47 -15.79 11.74
N PRO A 205 22.82 -15.84 11.77
CA PRO A 205 23.52 -17.02 12.25
C PRO A 205 22.90 -17.38 13.60
N ALA A 206 22.47 -18.64 13.74
CA ALA A 206 21.67 -19.12 14.86
C ALA A 206 22.23 -18.53 16.15
N MET A 207 21.51 -17.58 16.74
CA MET A 207 22.02 -16.90 17.92
C MET A 207 22.08 -17.89 19.06
N ASP A 208 23.17 -17.81 19.82
CA ASP A 208 23.29 -18.54 21.07
C ASP A 208 22.39 -17.90 22.14
N LEU A 209 21.09 -18.21 22.07
CA LEU A 209 20.11 -17.78 23.06
C LEU A 209 20.38 -18.40 24.44
N ASN A 210 21.29 -19.37 24.57
CA ASN A 210 21.69 -19.93 25.86
C ASN A 210 22.78 -19.10 26.55
N ASN A 211 23.31 -18.07 25.89
CA ASN A 211 24.29 -17.17 26.48
C ASN A 211 23.64 -16.27 27.54
N ARG A 212 24.04 -16.44 28.80
CA ARG A 212 23.49 -15.71 29.95
C ARG A 212 23.63 -14.20 29.78
N GLU A 213 24.79 -13.72 29.36
CA GLU A 213 25.05 -12.29 29.19
C GLU A 213 24.21 -11.68 28.06
N PHE A 214 23.95 -12.42 26.98
CA PHE A 214 22.99 -12.01 25.95
C PHE A 214 21.57 -11.89 26.48
N GLN A 215 21.09 -12.88 27.24
CA GLN A 215 19.76 -12.84 27.83
C GLN A 215 19.60 -11.67 28.78
N VAL A 216 20.62 -11.41 29.62
CA VAL A 216 20.62 -10.28 30.56
C VAL A 216 20.58 -8.94 29.81
N ALA A 217 21.43 -8.76 28.80
CA ALA A 217 21.43 -7.54 28.00
C ALA A 217 20.08 -7.34 27.28
N LEU A 218 19.51 -8.40 26.71
CA LEU A 218 18.19 -8.37 26.07
C LEU A 218 17.08 -8.00 27.07
N ASP A 219 17.09 -8.57 28.27
CA ASP A 219 16.11 -8.29 29.31
C ASP A 219 16.20 -6.83 29.79
N LEU A 220 17.41 -6.32 29.97
CA LEU A 220 17.66 -4.91 30.30
C LEU A 220 17.14 -3.97 29.21
N ILE A 221 17.39 -4.29 27.93
CA ILE A 221 16.95 -3.47 26.80
C ILE A 221 15.43 -3.49 26.66
N GLU A 222 14.80 -4.66 26.67
CA GLU A 222 13.36 -4.77 26.40
C GLU A 222 12.50 -4.27 27.55
N ASN A 223 12.94 -4.46 28.79
CA ASN A 223 12.06 -4.30 29.95
C ASN A 223 12.39 -3.12 30.84
N THR A 224 13.58 -2.53 30.72
CA THR A 224 13.99 -1.35 31.51
C THR A 224 14.15 -0.12 30.62
N ASN A 225 14.32 1.07 31.23
CA ASN A 225 14.82 2.26 30.54
C ASN A 225 16.26 2.60 30.97
N ARG A 226 16.98 1.64 31.56
CA ARG A 226 18.38 1.82 31.97
C ARG A 226 19.29 1.77 30.75
N SER A 227 20.20 2.73 30.63
CA SER A 227 21.20 2.69 29.58
C SER A 227 22.21 1.60 29.86
N VAL A 228 22.59 0.87 28.81
CA VAL A 228 23.45 -0.31 28.89
C VAL A 228 24.70 -0.07 28.04
N PHE A 229 25.85 -0.40 28.58
CA PHE A 229 27.08 -0.55 27.82
C PHE A 229 27.37 -2.03 27.59
N LEU A 230 27.23 -2.45 26.35
CA LEU A 230 27.56 -3.79 25.89
C LEU A 230 28.99 -3.82 25.37
N THR A 231 29.87 -4.49 26.10
CA THR A 231 31.27 -4.67 25.75
C THR A 231 31.61 -6.14 25.55
N GLY A 232 32.82 -6.40 25.07
CA GLY A 232 33.36 -7.75 24.96
C GLY A 232 34.55 -7.78 24.01
N LYS A 233 35.34 -8.84 24.12
CA LYS A 233 36.51 -9.06 23.28
C LYS A 233 36.15 -9.18 21.79
N ALA A 234 37.17 -9.15 20.94
CA ALA A 234 36.97 -9.44 19.52
C ALA A 234 36.36 -10.86 19.35
N GLY A 235 35.36 -10.98 18.48
CA GLY A 235 34.72 -12.28 18.20
C GLY A 235 33.68 -12.77 19.22
N THR A 236 33.24 -11.95 20.18
CA THR A 236 32.19 -12.31 21.17
C THR A 236 30.75 -12.12 20.68
N GLY A 237 30.55 -11.77 19.41
CA GLY A 237 29.22 -11.68 18.81
C GLY A 237 28.49 -10.33 18.97
N LYS A 238 29.16 -9.25 19.38
CA LYS A 238 28.57 -7.89 19.51
C LYS A 238 27.73 -7.45 18.30
N SER A 239 28.28 -7.54 17.09
CA SER A 239 27.58 -7.12 15.87
C SER A 239 26.39 -8.04 15.54
N THR A 240 26.47 -9.33 15.89
CA THR A 240 25.35 -10.27 15.75
C THR A 240 24.23 -9.91 16.71
N PHE A 241 24.57 -9.58 17.97
CA PHE A 241 23.62 -9.11 18.97
C PHE A 241 22.93 -7.80 18.53
N LEU A 242 23.69 -6.82 18.05
CA LEU A 242 23.13 -5.54 17.56
C LEU A 242 22.11 -5.78 16.43
N ARG A 243 22.47 -6.59 15.43
CA ARG A 243 21.55 -6.94 14.33
C ARG A 243 20.28 -7.64 14.83
N HIS A 244 20.39 -8.48 15.86
CA HIS A 244 19.23 -9.12 16.46
C HIS A 244 18.32 -8.12 17.18
N ILE A 245 18.88 -7.23 18.00
CA ILE A 245 18.11 -6.18 18.69
C ILE A 245 17.36 -5.33 17.68
N VAL A 246 18.05 -4.81 16.66
CA VAL A 246 17.42 -3.97 15.63
C VAL A 246 16.28 -4.70 14.90
N ALA A 247 16.40 -6.02 14.72
CA ALA A 247 15.38 -6.81 14.03
C ALA A 247 14.19 -7.24 14.91
N ASN A 248 14.37 -7.36 16.24
CA ASN A 248 13.39 -8.01 17.11
C ASN A 248 12.92 -7.15 18.30
N THR A 249 13.54 -5.99 18.53
CA THR A 249 13.14 -5.11 19.63
C THR A 249 11.74 -4.54 19.40
N ARG A 250 10.98 -4.40 20.49
CA ARG A 250 9.68 -3.71 20.44
C ARG A 250 9.82 -2.20 20.45
N LYS A 251 10.99 -1.71 20.87
CA LYS A 251 11.25 -0.29 21.03
C LYS A 251 11.49 0.36 19.68
N LYS A 252 10.98 1.58 19.52
CA LYS A 252 11.30 2.38 18.33
C LYS A 252 12.77 2.80 18.39
N ALA A 253 13.62 2.03 17.71
CA ALA A 253 15.07 2.15 17.81
C ALA A 253 15.69 2.87 16.62
N ILE A 254 16.75 3.64 16.88
CA ILE A 254 17.65 4.20 15.87
C ILE A 254 19.06 3.69 16.12
N VAL A 255 19.83 3.50 15.04
CA VAL A 255 21.23 3.11 15.11
C VAL A 255 22.09 4.26 14.62
N ILE A 256 23.03 4.68 15.46
CA ILE A 256 23.99 5.73 15.15
C ILE A 256 25.42 5.27 15.42
N ALA A 257 26.39 5.88 14.74
CA ALA A 257 27.80 5.56 14.91
C ALA A 257 28.68 6.82 14.77
N PRO A 258 29.92 6.82 15.28
CA PRO A 258 30.81 7.98 15.21
C PRO A 258 31.35 8.26 13.81
N THR A 259 31.52 7.25 12.96
CA THR A 259 32.10 7.38 11.61
C THR A 259 31.13 6.93 10.52
N GLY A 260 31.29 7.47 9.30
CA GLY A 260 30.45 7.14 8.15
C GLY A 260 30.48 5.65 7.81
N VAL A 261 31.66 5.02 7.84
CA VAL A 261 31.83 3.58 7.56
C VAL A 261 31.16 2.71 8.63
N ALA A 262 31.29 3.06 9.92
CA ALA A 262 30.61 2.32 10.99
C ALA A 262 29.09 2.47 10.88
N ALA A 263 28.59 3.67 10.59
CA ALA A 263 27.17 3.92 10.37
C ALA A 263 26.62 3.10 9.20
N LEU A 264 27.35 3.07 8.08
CA LEU A 264 26.99 2.31 6.88
C LEU A 264 26.93 0.80 7.18
N ASN A 265 27.91 0.26 7.91
CA ASN A 265 27.95 -1.16 8.29
C ASN A 265 26.85 -1.56 9.27
N ALA A 266 26.46 -0.64 10.18
CA ALA A 266 25.39 -0.87 11.14
C ALA A 266 23.98 -0.64 10.55
N GLY A 267 23.87 -0.16 9.30
CA GLY A 267 22.60 0.19 8.67
C GLY A 267 21.96 1.44 9.31
N GLY A 268 22.78 2.36 9.80
CA GLY A 268 22.37 3.57 10.50
C GLY A 268 22.97 4.84 9.91
N MET A 269 23.08 5.88 10.73
CA MET A 269 23.65 7.17 10.34
C MET A 269 24.65 7.72 11.36
N THR A 270 25.44 8.73 11.00
CA THR A 270 26.42 9.28 11.94
C THR A 270 25.76 10.09 13.06
N ILE A 271 26.35 10.09 14.26
CA ILE A 271 25.88 10.90 15.41
C ILE A 271 25.74 12.38 15.00
N HIS A 272 26.76 12.90 14.31
CA HIS A 272 26.79 14.28 13.85
C HIS A 272 25.64 14.61 12.90
N LYS A 273 25.30 13.73 11.96
CA LYS A 273 24.20 13.97 11.01
C LYS A 273 22.83 13.82 11.67
N MET A 274 22.66 12.86 12.58
CA MET A 274 21.39 12.63 13.28
C MET A 274 20.98 13.86 14.12
N PHE A 275 21.93 14.40 14.87
CA PHE A 275 21.68 15.51 15.81
C PHE A 275 22.11 16.89 15.27
N SER A 276 22.59 16.97 14.02
CA SER A 276 23.17 18.18 13.42
C SER A 276 24.25 18.82 14.30
N LEU A 277 25.16 17.99 14.84
CA LEU A 277 26.25 18.44 15.70
C LEU A 277 27.48 18.86 14.87
N PRO A 278 28.15 19.96 15.22
CA PRO A 278 29.43 20.34 14.61
C PRO A 278 30.53 19.32 14.96
N LEU A 279 31.61 19.31 14.16
CA LEU A 279 32.76 18.44 14.38
C LEU A 279 33.76 18.96 15.44
N SER A 280 33.61 20.22 15.87
CA SER A 280 34.43 20.85 16.92
C SER A 280 34.10 20.31 18.32
N ILE A 281 34.93 20.62 19.30
CA ILE A 281 34.59 20.40 20.73
C ILE A 281 33.29 21.12 21.08
N LEU A 282 32.42 20.41 21.80
CA LEU A 282 31.16 20.93 22.32
C LEU A 282 31.29 21.18 23.82
N GLN A 283 30.92 22.39 24.25
CA GLN A 283 30.93 22.72 25.67
C GLN A 283 29.65 22.22 26.34
N PRO A 284 29.65 22.01 27.68
CA PRO A 284 28.41 21.82 28.40
C PRO A 284 27.46 23.00 28.14
N ASN A 285 26.20 22.71 27.77
CA ASN A 285 25.18 23.70 27.39
C ASN A 285 25.45 24.50 26.11
N ASP A 286 26.28 23.98 25.19
CA ASP A 286 26.54 24.64 23.90
C ASP A 286 25.26 24.99 23.13
N HIS A 287 25.11 26.26 22.74
CA HIS A 287 23.94 26.75 22.00
C HIS A 287 23.91 26.26 20.55
N ARG A 288 25.00 25.70 20.03
CA ARG A 288 25.06 25.11 18.68
C ARG A 288 24.30 23.79 18.58
N ILE A 289 23.88 23.20 19.70
CA ILE A 289 23.04 22.00 19.73
C ILE A 289 21.60 22.38 19.38
N PRO A 290 21.06 21.94 18.23
CA PRO A 290 19.80 22.45 17.73
C PRO A 290 18.58 21.89 18.46
N TYR A 291 17.58 22.75 18.62
CA TYR A 291 16.21 22.34 18.90
C TYR A 291 15.41 22.32 17.59
N PHE A 292 14.88 21.16 17.21
CA PHE A 292 14.22 20.94 15.92
C PHE A 292 12.73 21.28 15.91
N GLY A 293 12.09 21.36 17.07
CA GLY A 293 10.65 21.57 17.17
C GLY A 293 10.22 23.05 17.09
N PRO A 294 8.97 23.36 17.46
CA PRO A 294 8.37 24.67 17.24
C PRO A 294 9.15 25.79 17.94
N GLN A 295 9.66 26.74 17.15
CA GLN A 295 10.33 27.93 17.65
C GLN A 295 9.34 28.82 18.41
N ARG A 296 9.80 29.43 19.50
CA ARG A 296 8.93 30.15 20.45
C ARG A 296 8.16 31.31 19.81
N TYR A 297 8.74 31.95 18.79
CA TYR A 297 8.19 33.17 18.18
C TYR A 297 7.48 32.92 16.85
N THR A 298 7.92 31.94 16.07
CA THR A 298 7.33 31.66 14.74
C THR A 298 6.39 30.45 14.75
N GLY A 299 6.47 29.58 15.76
CA GLY A 299 5.76 28.30 15.79
C GLY A 299 6.29 27.26 14.78
N GLU A 300 7.21 27.65 13.90
CA GLU A 300 7.79 26.78 12.89
C GLU A 300 8.83 25.84 13.48
N CYS A 301 8.83 24.59 13.02
CA CYS A 301 9.86 23.62 13.37
C CYS A 301 11.06 23.80 12.44
N LEU A 302 12.26 23.92 13.01
CA LEU A 302 13.51 23.92 12.24
C LEU A 302 13.64 22.64 11.39
N ASN A 303 13.19 21.50 11.92
CA ASN A 303 13.04 20.27 11.16
C ASN A 303 11.94 19.41 11.78
N LYS A 304 10.71 19.56 11.27
CA LYS A 304 9.55 18.83 11.80
C LYS A 304 9.75 17.31 11.77
N ALA A 305 10.19 16.75 10.65
CA ALA A 305 10.41 15.31 10.51
C ALA A 305 11.40 14.74 11.54
N ARG A 306 12.52 15.44 11.79
CA ARG A 306 13.47 15.03 12.84
C ARG A 306 12.92 15.23 14.24
N TYR A 307 12.18 16.29 14.48
CA TYR A 307 11.54 16.53 15.76
C TYR A 307 10.56 15.40 16.10
N ASP A 308 9.68 15.04 15.16
CA ASP A 308 8.68 13.98 15.33
C ASP A 308 9.35 12.61 15.50
N LEU A 309 10.41 12.34 14.73
CA LEU A 309 11.26 11.16 14.91
C LEU A 309 11.84 11.10 16.33
N LEU A 310 12.54 12.16 16.77
CA LEU A 310 13.14 12.18 18.10
C LEU A 310 12.11 12.16 19.22
N GLN A 311 10.87 12.58 18.99
CA GLN A 311 9.78 12.36 19.95
C GLN A 311 9.41 10.87 20.04
N ALA A 312 9.32 10.19 18.90
CA ALA A 312 8.92 8.79 18.83
C ALA A 312 10.00 7.79 19.26
N VAL A 313 11.28 8.12 19.12
CA VAL A 313 12.40 7.22 19.49
C VAL A 313 12.35 6.85 20.97
N GLU A 314 12.51 5.57 21.25
CA GLU A 314 12.55 5.01 22.61
C GLU A 314 13.95 4.45 22.96
N LEU A 315 14.66 3.95 21.95
CA LEU A 315 15.99 3.35 22.08
C LEU A 315 16.99 3.98 21.09
N VAL A 316 18.12 4.47 21.61
CA VAL A 316 19.24 4.96 20.79
C VAL A 316 20.40 3.99 20.91
N ILE A 317 20.77 3.35 19.80
CA ILE A 317 21.89 2.41 19.75
C ILE A 317 23.10 3.14 19.16
N ILE A 318 24.20 3.19 19.91
CA ILE A 318 25.48 3.77 19.46
C ILE A 318 26.48 2.65 19.25
N ASP A 319 26.77 2.32 17.99
CA ASP A 319 27.81 1.35 17.63
C ASP A 319 29.20 2.01 17.62
N GLU A 320 30.24 1.21 17.85
CA GLU A 320 31.64 1.66 18.00
C GLU A 320 31.81 2.82 19.01
N VAL A 321 31.13 2.73 20.16
CA VAL A 321 31.12 3.79 21.18
C VAL A 321 32.51 4.14 21.73
N SER A 322 33.49 3.23 21.63
CA SER A 322 34.87 3.48 22.07
C SER A 322 35.52 4.65 21.33
N MET A 323 35.07 4.99 20.12
CA MET A 323 35.54 6.16 19.36
C MET A 323 34.77 7.45 19.67
N VAL A 324 33.74 7.39 20.52
CA VAL A 324 32.91 8.54 20.87
C VAL A 324 33.52 9.29 22.05
N ARG A 325 33.76 10.59 21.88
CA ARG A 325 34.22 11.47 22.98
C ARG A 325 33.11 11.75 23.99
N ALA A 326 33.48 12.05 25.24
CA ALA A 326 32.50 12.38 26.29
C ALA A 326 31.64 13.60 25.96
N ASP A 327 32.22 14.65 25.36
CA ASP A 327 31.50 15.86 24.95
C ASP A 327 30.41 15.58 23.91
N ILE A 328 30.69 14.68 22.96
CA ILE A 328 29.71 14.25 21.97
C ILE A 328 28.55 13.50 22.63
N LEU A 329 28.83 12.64 23.62
CA LEU A 329 27.77 11.91 24.31
C LEU A 329 26.90 12.82 25.18
N ASP A 330 27.49 13.80 25.88
CA ASP A 330 26.72 14.83 26.60
C ASP A 330 25.94 15.73 25.62
N ALA A 331 26.47 15.98 24.41
CA ALA A 331 25.72 16.69 23.38
C ALA A 331 24.52 15.88 22.87
N VAL A 332 24.64 14.55 22.75
CA VAL A 332 23.51 13.65 22.48
C VAL A 332 22.48 13.70 23.60
N ASP A 333 22.90 13.61 24.87
CA ASP A 333 22.01 13.77 26.04
C ASP A 333 21.23 15.09 25.96
N ARG A 334 21.95 16.20 25.75
CA ARG A 334 21.38 17.54 25.62
C ARG A 334 20.39 17.63 24.46
N ALA A 335 20.76 17.12 23.28
CA ALA A 335 19.91 17.12 22.10
C ALA A 335 18.62 16.34 22.34
N LEU A 336 18.70 15.16 22.97
CA LEU A 336 17.53 14.35 23.30
C LEU A 336 16.64 15.01 24.36
N ARG A 337 17.22 15.63 25.39
CA ARG A 337 16.48 16.42 26.40
C ARG A 337 15.70 17.57 25.78
N LEU A 338 16.35 18.36 24.93
CA LEU A 338 15.76 19.49 24.22
C LEU A 338 14.62 19.02 23.31
N ASN A 339 14.91 18.05 22.45
CA ASN A 339 13.99 17.61 21.41
C ASN A 339 12.88 16.71 21.94
N SER A 340 13.02 16.08 23.11
CA SER A 340 11.94 15.34 23.79
C SER A 340 11.12 16.20 24.76
N ARG A 341 11.53 17.47 24.99
CA ARG A 341 10.96 18.38 26.02
C ARG A 341 11.04 17.82 27.45
N ARG A 342 11.99 16.92 27.73
CA ARG A 342 12.23 16.32 29.06
C ARG A 342 13.60 16.72 29.59
N LEU A 343 13.76 18.00 29.94
CA LEU A 343 15.06 18.59 30.29
C LEU A 343 15.71 18.01 31.56
N ARG A 344 14.91 17.43 32.46
CA ARG A 344 15.37 16.88 33.75
C ARG A 344 15.65 15.38 33.69
N GLU A 345 15.29 14.70 32.60
CA GLU A 345 15.52 13.27 32.43
C GLU A 345 16.78 13.03 31.61
N PRO A 346 17.71 12.17 32.05
CA PRO A 346 18.83 11.72 31.22
C PRO A 346 18.35 11.22 29.87
N PHE A 347 19.04 11.64 28.80
CA PHE A 347 18.72 11.38 27.40
C PHE A 347 17.26 11.69 27.02
N GLY A 348 16.63 12.64 27.71
CA GLY A 348 15.22 12.97 27.51
C GLY A 348 14.26 11.81 27.83
N GLY A 349 14.66 10.91 28.73
CA GLY A 349 13.89 9.74 29.14
C GLY A 349 14.02 8.53 28.20
N LYS A 350 14.90 8.61 27.21
CA LYS A 350 15.16 7.54 26.25
C LYS A 350 16.22 6.58 26.77
N GLN A 351 16.11 5.32 26.39
CA GLN A 351 17.15 4.34 26.68
C GLN A 351 18.29 4.47 25.66
N VAL A 352 19.53 4.34 26.13
CA VAL A 352 20.71 4.32 25.26
C VAL A 352 21.43 2.98 25.40
N LEU A 353 21.67 2.32 24.28
CA LEU A 353 22.51 1.12 24.20
C LEU A 353 23.84 1.52 23.55
N LEU A 354 24.91 1.43 24.31
CA LEU A 354 26.27 1.69 23.86
C LEU A 354 26.94 0.36 23.53
N VAL A 355 27.43 0.19 22.30
CA VAL A 355 28.08 -1.05 21.87
C VAL A 355 29.50 -0.72 21.43
N GLY A 356 30.47 -1.48 21.91
CA GLY A 356 31.86 -1.31 21.50
C GLY A 356 32.83 -2.08 22.38
N ASP A 357 34.12 -1.74 22.27
CA ASP A 357 35.16 -2.33 23.10
C ASP A 357 36.12 -1.24 23.55
N ALA A 358 36.02 -0.84 24.82
CA ALA A 358 36.77 0.30 25.34
C ALA A 358 38.29 0.03 25.47
N TYR A 359 38.74 -1.22 25.33
CA TYR A 359 40.16 -1.58 25.27
C TYR A 359 40.80 -1.44 23.88
N GLN A 360 40.01 -1.14 22.84
CA GLN A 360 40.54 -0.89 21.50
C GLN A 360 41.10 0.54 21.42
N LEU A 361 40.66 1.34 20.45
CA LEU A 361 41.19 2.68 20.25
C LEU A 361 40.37 3.70 21.03
N PRO A 362 41.02 4.62 21.77
CA PRO A 362 40.33 5.74 22.39
C PRO A 362 39.85 6.74 21.34
N PRO A 363 38.92 7.64 21.71
CA PRO A 363 38.53 8.75 20.85
C PRO A 363 39.74 9.64 20.51
N VAL A 364 39.80 10.13 19.27
CA VAL A 364 40.86 11.05 18.86
C VAL A 364 40.57 12.45 19.39
N LEU A 365 41.54 13.02 20.12
CA LEU A 365 41.52 14.41 20.57
C LEU A 365 42.73 15.12 19.99
N VAL A 366 42.49 16.12 19.13
CA VAL A 366 43.58 16.88 18.51
C VAL A 366 44.27 17.79 19.54
N PRO A 367 45.60 18.00 19.45
CA PRO A 367 46.34 18.79 20.43
C PRO A 367 45.80 20.21 20.64
N ALA A 368 45.32 20.85 19.58
CA ALA A 368 44.76 22.21 19.63
C ALA A 368 43.50 22.31 20.51
N ASP A 369 42.70 21.25 20.56
CA ASP A 369 41.43 21.21 21.28
C ASP A 369 41.59 20.76 22.74
N ARG A 370 42.76 20.20 23.08
CA ARG A 370 43.01 19.53 24.36
C ARG A 370 42.80 20.45 25.56
N GLN A 371 43.39 21.64 25.52
CA GLN A 371 43.31 22.59 26.63
C GLN A 371 41.87 23.06 26.88
N LEU A 372 41.04 23.15 25.84
CA LEU A 372 39.63 23.49 25.98
C LEU A 372 38.83 22.32 26.55
N TYR A 373 39.09 21.12 26.05
CA TYR A 373 38.39 19.89 26.44
C TYR A 373 38.61 19.53 27.91
N GLU A 374 39.86 19.56 28.38
CA GLU A 374 40.25 19.17 29.74
C GLU A 374 39.68 20.09 30.84
N ARG A 375 39.16 21.27 30.50
CA ARG A 375 38.44 22.15 31.44
C ARG A 375 37.12 21.55 31.91
N PHE A 376 36.49 20.71 31.09
CA PHE A 376 35.15 20.19 31.34
C PHE A 376 35.10 18.70 31.61
N TYR A 377 36.07 17.95 31.07
CA TYR A 377 36.10 16.50 31.09
C TYR A 377 37.47 16.00 31.58
N GLY A 378 37.46 15.13 32.60
CA GLY A 378 38.67 14.49 33.10
C GLY A 378 39.22 13.40 32.17
N THR A 379 38.37 12.88 31.27
CA THR A 379 38.75 11.86 30.30
C THR A 379 38.08 12.06 28.95
N ARG A 380 38.72 11.55 27.90
CA ARG A 380 38.19 11.58 26.54
C ARG A 380 37.20 10.46 26.23
N TYR A 381 37.18 9.37 27.01
CA TYR A 381 36.29 8.24 26.75
C TYR A 381 34.82 8.59 27.01
N PHE A 382 33.91 7.96 26.25
CA PHE A 382 32.46 8.17 26.35
C PHE A 382 31.89 8.04 27.78
N PHE A 383 32.44 7.14 28.61
CA PHE A 383 31.98 6.92 29.98
C PHE A 383 32.35 8.07 30.94
N GLY A 384 33.21 8.99 30.50
CA GLY A 384 33.48 10.26 31.19
C GLY A 384 32.41 11.34 30.98
N ALA A 385 31.34 11.04 30.23
CA ALA A 385 30.24 11.97 30.03
C ALA A 385 29.55 12.31 31.36
N ARG A 386 29.21 13.59 31.56
CA ARG A 386 28.68 14.10 32.83
C ARG A 386 27.31 13.51 33.14
N VAL A 387 26.54 13.13 32.12
CA VAL A 387 25.26 12.44 32.29
C VAL A 387 25.36 11.19 33.17
N PHE A 388 26.48 10.46 33.12
CA PHE A 388 26.65 9.22 33.89
C PHE A 388 26.94 9.43 35.38
N ALA A 389 27.32 10.64 35.80
CA ALA A 389 27.42 10.96 37.22
C ALA A 389 26.05 10.91 37.94
N GLN A 390 24.98 11.24 37.21
CA GLN A 390 23.60 11.20 37.73
C GLN A 390 22.90 9.88 37.42
N PHE A 391 23.38 9.17 36.40
CA PHE A 391 22.74 7.97 35.88
C PHE A 391 23.79 6.89 35.58
N PRO A 392 24.14 6.05 36.58
CA PRO A 392 25.18 5.04 36.41
C PRO A 392 24.87 4.07 35.26
N LEU A 393 25.89 3.85 34.44
CA LEU A 393 25.83 3.01 33.26
C LEU A 393 25.96 1.53 33.63
N ILE A 394 24.99 0.70 33.25
CA ILE A 394 25.06 -0.74 33.50
C ILE A 394 25.96 -1.36 32.43
N THR A 395 27.05 -1.99 32.84
CA THR A 395 28.01 -2.59 31.91
C THR A 395 27.81 -4.10 31.83
N VAL A 396 27.53 -4.61 30.62
CA VAL A 396 27.43 -6.04 30.32
C VAL A 396 28.60 -6.43 29.42
N GLU A 397 29.48 -7.29 29.91
CA GLU A 397 30.61 -7.83 29.16
C GLU A 397 30.32 -9.24 28.64
N LEU A 398 30.36 -9.40 27.32
CA LEU A 398 30.24 -10.68 26.65
C LEU A 398 31.55 -11.47 26.76
N ARG A 399 31.52 -12.57 27.51
CA ARG A 399 32.70 -13.40 27.79
C ARG A 399 32.90 -14.54 26.78
N LYS A 400 31.82 -15.12 26.27
CA LYS A 400 31.89 -16.20 25.29
C LYS A 400 32.37 -15.69 23.93
N ALA A 401 33.45 -16.25 23.42
CA ALA A 401 34.01 -15.94 22.11
C ALA A 401 33.70 -17.06 21.11
N TYR A 402 33.34 -16.68 19.88
CA TYR A 402 32.86 -17.62 18.84
C TYR A 402 33.84 -17.80 17.68
N ARG A 403 34.92 -17.01 17.60
CA ARG A 403 35.85 -16.94 16.45
C ARG A 403 37.20 -17.66 16.69
N GLN A 404 37.37 -18.36 17.80
CA GLN A 404 38.71 -18.73 18.31
C GLN A 404 39.28 -19.97 17.62
N GLN A 405 40.51 -19.86 17.09
CA GLN A 405 41.27 -20.96 16.46
C GLN A 405 42.58 -21.32 17.20
N ASP A 406 43.17 -20.39 17.99
CA ASP A 406 44.43 -20.59 18.73
C ASP A 406 44.34 -20.04 20.18
N PRO A 407 44.23 -20.91 21.21
CA PRO A 407 44.16 -20.51 22.62
C PRO A 407 45.40 -19.76 23.13
N HIS A 408 46.58 -20.07 22.61
CA HIS A 408 47.84 -19.52 23.10
C HIS A 408 47.97 -18.04 22.73
N PHE A 409 47.76 -17.72 21.44
CA PHE A 409 47.79 -16.34 20.96
C PHE A 409 46.70 -15.47 21.59
N ILE A 410 45.52 -16.03 21.85
CA ILE A 410 44.44 -15.32 22.56
C ILE A 410 44.85 -14.97 23.98
N GLY A 411 45.49 -15.90 24.70
CA GLY A 411 46.02 -15.64 26.04
C GLY A 411 47.00 -14.47 26.05
N LEU A 412 47.89 -14.42 25.06
CA LEU A 412 48.84 -13.30 24.88
C LEU A 412 48.08 -11.99 24.59
N LEU A 413 47.12 -11.99 23.67
CA LEU A 413 46.30 -10.81 23.34
C LEU A 413 45.52 -10.30 24.56
N ASP A 414 45.00 -11.20 25.39
CA ASP A 414 44.29 -10.86 26.62
C ASP A 414 45.22 -10.21 27.65
N ARG A 415 46.45 -10.73 27.81
CA ARG A 415 47.46 -10.11 28.68
C ARG A 415 47.86 -8.72 28.18
N VAL A 416 48.01 -8.53 26.87
CA VAL A 416 48.27 -7.20 26.27
C VAL A 416 47.07 -6.27 26.48
N ARG A 417 45.85 -6.77 26.31
CA ARG A 417 44.59 -6.03 26.50
C ARG A 417 44.44 -5.49 27.92
N THR A 418 44.82 -6.27 28.93
CA THR A 418 44.63 -5.93 30.36
C THR A 418 45.87 -5.34 31.03
N ASN A 419 46.94 -5.07 30.28
CA ASN A 419 48.24 -4.62 30.81
C ASN A 419 48.87 -5.60 31.80
N GLN A 420 48.72 -6.89 31.53
CA GLN A 420 49.30 -8.00 32.29
C GLN A 420 50.41 -8.72 31.52
N ALA A 421 50.77 -8.23 30.33
CA ALA A 421 51.84 -8.81 29.52
C ALA A 421 53.21 -8.54 30.16
N ASP A 422 54.03 -9.57 30.26
CA ASP A 422 55.33 -9.52 30.94
C ASP A 422 56.52 -9.55 29.96
N GLY A 423 57.75 -9.64 30.50
CA GLY A 423 58.96 -9.73 29.69
C GLY A 423 59.12 -11.05 28.92
N THR A 424 58.37 -12.10 29.27
CA THR A 424 58.30 -13.34 28.47
C THR A 424 57.42 -13.13 27.24
N ASP A 425 56.26 -12.49 27.41
CA ASP A 425 55.35 -12.15 26.31
C ASP A 425 56.04 -11.23 25.28
N MET A 426 56.82 -10.25 25.75
CA MET A 426 57.57 -9.36 24.85
C MET A 426 58.67 -10.11 24.09
N ARG A 427 59.36 -11.06 24.74
CA ARG A 427 60.36 -11.89 24.06
C ARG A 427 59.71 -12.79 23.03
N GLU A 428 58.54 -13.33 23.34
CA GLU A 428 57.77 -14.15 22.42
C GLU A 428 57.34 -13.36 21.19
N LEU A 429 56.71 -12.19 21.38
CA LEU A 429 56.35 -11.27 20.30
C LEU A 429 57.57 -10.88 19.46
N ASN A 430 58.66 -10.47 20.11
CA ASN A 430 59.90 -10.08 19.42
C ASN A 430 60.63 -11.26 18.75
N GLY A 431 60.28 -12.51 19.07
CA GLY A 431 60.70 -13.68 18.30
C GLY A 431 60.17 -13.67 16.85
N ARG A 432 59.17 -12.83 16.57
CA ARG A 432 58.60 -12.60 15.22
C ARG A 432 59.20 -11.37 14.51
N LEU A 433 60.21 -10.72 15.12
CA LEU A 433 60.94 -9.62 14.51
C LEU A 433 61.75 -10.13 13.32
N THR A 434 61.56 -9.53 12.15
CA THR A 434 62.28 -9.93 10.94
C THR A 434 62.43 -8.75 9.98
N ASP A 435 63.63 -8.65 9.40
CA ASP A 435 63.91 -7.74 8.27
C ASP A 435 63.65 -8.40 6.92
N ALA A 436 63.32 -9.70 6.91
CA ALA A 436 63.08 -10.45 5.68
C ALA A 436 61.99 -9.75 4.85
N PRO A 437 62.19 -9.65 3.52
CA PRO A 437 61.09 -9.26 2.64
C PRO A 437 59.95 -10.24 2.86
N ARG A 438 58.73 -9.71 2.91
CA ARG A 438 57.56 -10.52 3.18
C ARG A 438 57.52 -11.72 2.24
N ALA A 439 57.23 -12.91 2.79
CA ALA A 439 57.06 -14.12 1.99
C ALA A 439 56.10 -13.82 0.83
N ALA A 440 56.49 -14.20 -0.38
CA ALA A 440 55.82 -13.81 -1.61
C ALA A 440 54.33 -14.22 -1.58
N GLY A 441 53.46 -13.26 -1.27
CA GLY A 441 52.01 -13.40 -1.39
C GLY A 441 51.21 -13.05 -0.13
N ARG A 442 50.49 -11.92 -0.22
CA ARG A 442 49.11 -11.74 0.28
C ARG A 442 48.77 -11.23 1.70
N GLY A 443 49.64 -11.27 2.71
CA GLY A 443 49.44 -10.50 3.97
C GLY A 443 49.26 -8.95 3.86
N ILE A 444 49.29 -8.23 4.99
CA ILE A 444 49.09 -6.77 5.02
C ILE A 444 50.02 -6.07 6.01
N THR A 445 50.51 -4.87 5.66
CA THR A 445 51.32 -4.07 6.57
C THR A 445 50.44 -3.11 7.38
N LEU A 446 50.54 -3.15 8.70
CA LEU A 446 49.84 -2.23 9.61
C LEU A 446 50.81 -1.16 10.12
N SER A 447 50.46 0.11 9.86
CA SER A 447 51.21 1.27 10.32
C SER A 447 50.44 2.09 11.35
N THR A 448 51.15 2.88 12.17
CA THR A 448 50.52 3.73 13.19
C THR A 448 50.02 5.07 12.64
N ARG A 449 50.50 5.52 11.47
CA ARG A 449 50.17 6.82 10.86
C ARG A 449 49.64 6.67 9.43
N ASN A 450 48.68 7.52 9.05
CA ASN A 450 48.06 7.50 7.71
C ASN A 450 49.09 7.72 6.59
N LYS A 451 49.99 8.70 6.77
CA LYS A 451 51.04 9.02 5.82
C LYS A 451 51.88 7.79 5.47
N ASP A 452 52.35 7.06 6.48
CA ASP A 452 53.19 5.88 6.27
C ASP A 452 52.48 4.78 5.44
N ALA A 453 51.18 4.56 5.68
CA ALA A 453 50.41 3.58 4.89
C ALA A 453 50.13 4.08 3.46
N GLU A 454 49.85 5.37 3.29
CA GLU A 454 49.59 5.98 1.99
C GLU A 454 50.86 6.00 1.13
N ASP A 455 51.99 6.41 1.70
CA ASP A 455 53.30 6.40 1.06
C ASP A 455 53.71 4.98 0.66
N TYR A 456 53.48 3.98 1.52
CA TYR A 456 53.76 2.57 1.21
C TYR A 456 52.91 2.07 0.03
N ASN A 457 51.60 2.31 0.06
CA ASN A 457 50.71 1.89 -1.04
C ASN A 457 51.07 2.60 -2.36
N ALA A 458 51.42 3.88 -2.32
CA ALA A 458 51.85 4.64 -3.49
C ALA A 458 53.16 4.07 -4.06
N ASN A 459 54.15 3.78 -3.21
CA ASN A 459 55.43 3.21 -3.61
C ASN A 459 55.29 1.79 -4.20
N GLU A 460 54.42 0.95 -3.66
CA GLU A 460 54.17 -0.37 -4.24
C GLU A 460 53.43 -0.28 -5.58
N LEU A 461 52.51 0.67 -5.72
CA LEU A 461 51.80 0.90 -6.98
C LEU A 461 52.74 1.45 -8.08
N THR A 462 53.73 2.28 -7.74
CA THR A 462 54.68 2.82 -8.72
C THR A 462 55.64 1.76 -9.25
N LYS A 463 56.02 0.76 -8.43
CA LYS A 463 56.87 -0.38 -8.83
C LYS A 463 56.27 -1.26 -9.93
N LEU A 464 54.94 -1.26 -10.09
CA LEU A 464 54.27 -2.05 -11.12
C LEU A 464 54.44 -1.39 -12.50
N THR A 465 54.95 -2.14 -13.48
CA THR A 465 55.14 -1.70 -14.87
C THR A 465 53.85 -1.64 -15.69
N ALA A 466 52.77 -2.27 -15.20
CA ALA A 466 51.47 -2.30 -15.86
C ALA A 466 50.82 -0.90 -15.98
N PRO A 467 50.01 -0.66 -17.02
CA PRO A 467 49.32 0.60 -17.21
C PRO A 467 48.31 0.87 -16.10
N LEU A 468 48.14 2.14 -15.77
CA LEU A 468 47.21 2.63 -14.75
C LEU A 468 45.79 2.71 -15.34
N VAL A 469 44.82 2.13 -14.64
CA VAL A 469 43.40 2.21 -14.97
C VAL A 469 42.68 2.93 -13.85
N LYS A 470 41.83 3.89 -14.22
CA LYS A 470 41.07 4.73 -13.30
C LYS A 470 39.57 4.42 -13.42
N PHE A 471 38.93 4.18 -12.29
CA PHE A 471 37.48 4.01 -12.18
C PHE A 471 36.88 5.14 -11.37
N THR A 472 35.97 5.91 -11.97
CA THR A 472 35.26 6.99 -11.30
C THR A 472 33.95 6.48 -10.73
N ALA A 473 33.70 6.73 -9.45
CA ALA A 473 32.47 6.36 -8.78
C ALA A 473 31.28 7.17 -9.32
N VAL A 474 30.11 6.54 -9.39
CA VAL A 474 28.83 7.21 -9.68
C VAL A 474 28.16 7.54 -8.35
N VAL A 475 27.85 8.82 -8.12
CA VAL A 475 27.24 9.29 -6.87
C VAL A 475 25.94 10.01 -7.20
N THR A 476 24.85 9.62 -6.55
CA THR A 476 23.53 10.25 -6.71
C THR A 476 22.92 10.58 -5.36
N GLY A 477 22.15 11.67 -5.27
CA GLY A 477 21.53 12.13 -4.02
C GLY A 477 22.53 12.73 -3.01
N ASP A 478 22.17 12.74 -1.72
CA ASP A 478 22.99 13.26 -0.63
C ASP A 478 24.02 12.23 -0.17
N PHE A 479 25.23 12.30 -0.73
CA PHE A 479 26.36 11.46 -0.33
C PHE A 479 27.67 12.29 -0.30
N ALA A 480 28.01 12.83 0.87
CA ALA A 480 29.21 13.63 1.08
C ALA A 480 30.53 12.82 0.92
N GLU A 481 31.60 13.49 0.48
CA GLU A 481 32.87 12.81 0.17
C GLU A 481 33.54 12.13 1.36
N GLY A 482 33.41 12.70 2.56
CA GLY A 482 33.96 12.11 3.78
C GLY A 482 33.31 10.79 4.20
N ASP A 483 32.13 10.47 3.65
CA ASP A 483 31.40 9.24 3.94
C ASP A 483 31.68 8.13 2.91
N PHE A 484 32.50 8.40 1.87
CA PHE A 484 32.75 7.42 0.81
C PHE A 484 33.39 6.14 1.36
N PRO A 485 32.83 4.95 1.06
CA PRO A 485 33.35 3.68 1.56
C PRO A 485 34.69 3.29 0.90
N THR A 486 34.94 3.78 -0.31
CA THR A 486 36.22 3.66 -1.01
C THR A 486 36.52 4.95 -1.79
N ALA A 487 37.69 5.02 -2.42
CA ALA A 487 38.10 6.17 -3.20
C ALA A 487 37.08 6.49 -4.30
N ARG A 488 36.70 7.78 -4.42
CA ARG A 488 35.89 8.27 -5.54
C ARG A 488 36.56 7.96 -6.87
N GLU A 489 37.87 8.16 -6.93
CA GLU A 489 38.71 7.81 -8.06
C GLU A 489 39.59 6.61 -7.67
N LEU A 490 39.15 5.42 -8.07
CA LEU A 490 39.86 4.19 -7.78
C LEU A 490 40.93 3.96 -8.86
N VAL A 491 42.18 4.20 -8.49
CA VAL A 491 43.36 4.10 -9.36
C VAL A 491 44.08 2.79 -9.10
N LEU A 492 44.16 1.93 -10.12
CA LEU A 492 44.67 0.56 -10.00
C LEU A 492 45.62 0.20 -11.15
N LYS A 493 46.44 -0.83 -10.94
CA LYS A 493 47.29 -1.47 -11.95
C LYS A 493 47.13 -2.99 -11.88
N CYS A 494 47.34 -3.68 -12.99
CA CYS A 494 47.44 -5.13 -12.98
C CYS A 494 48.61 -5.55 -12.07
N GLY A 495 48.39 -6.54 -11.22
CA GLY A 495 49.34 -6.96 -10.17
C GLY A 495 49.20 -6.22 -8.83
N ALA A 496 48.34 -5.20 -8.73
CA ALA A 496 48.14 -4.48 -7.47
C ALA A 496 47.49 -5.35 -6.39
N GLN A 497 47.94 -5.18 -5.14
CA GLN A 497 47.29 -5.80 -3.98
C GLN A 497 46.13 -4.93 -3.53
N VAL A 498 44.94 -5.52 -3.48
CA VAL A 498 43.69 -4.87 -3.11
C VAL A 498 42.98 -5.62 -2.00
N MET A 499 42.12 -4.92 -1.28
CA MET A 499 41.24 -5.49 -0.27
C MET A 499 39.80 -5.18 -0.61
N PHE A 500 38.93 -6.16 -0.40
CA PHE A 500 37.49 -6.00 -0.53
C PHE A 500 36.94 -5.21 0.65
N VAL A 501 36.18 -4.15 0.38
CA VAL A 501 35.59 -3.27 1.42
C VAL A 501 34.14 -3.60 1.76
N ARG A 502 33.58 -4.65 1.15
CA ARG A 502 32.20 -5.10 1.35
C ARG A 502 32.10 -6.62 1.26
N ASN A 503 31.13 -7.19 1.98
CA ASN A 503 30.80 -8.61 1.87
C ASN A 503 30.04 -8.88 0.57
N ASP A 504 30.48 -9.90 -0.17
CA ASP A 504 29.77 -10.36 -1.36
C ASP A 504 28.47 -11.07 -1.00
N ARG A 505 27.41 -10.85 -1.79
CA ARG A 505 26.10 -11.49 -1.56
C ARG A 505 26.15 -13.00 -1.76
N SER A 506 26.94 -13.47 -2.74
CA SER A 506 27.16 -14.90 -2.97
C SER A 506 28.20 -15.51 -2.03
N GLY A 507 28.75 -14.74 -1.09
CA GLY A 507 29.72 -15.23 -0.12
C GLY A 507 31.10 -15.53 -0.71
N ARG A 508 31.42 -15.06 -1.92
CA ARG A 508 32.74 -15.25 -2.57
C ARG A 508 33.89 -14.62 -1.78
N TRP A 509 33.60 -13.50 -1.11
CA TRP A 509 34.53 -12.79 -0.23
C TRP A 509 33.80 -12.05 0.88
N VAL A 510 34.56 -11.65 1.91
CA VAL A 510 34.09 -10.81 3.01
C VAL A 510 34.88 -9.51 3.07
N ASN A 511 34.35 -8.49 3.75
CA ASN A 511 35.07 -7.26 4.01
C ASN A 511 36.39 -7.57 4.74
N GLY A 512 37.50 -7.13 4.16
CA GLY A 512 38.84 -7.44 4.64
C GLY A 512 39.57 -8.53 3.84
N THR A 513 38.90 -9.28 2.96
CA THR A 513 39.57 -10.26 2.09
C THR A 513 40.60 -9.54 1.21
N ILE A 514 41.84 -10.06 1.17
CA ILE A 514 42.90 -9.52 0.32
C ILE A 514 42.93 -10.29 -1.00
N GLY A 515 43.32 -9.62 -2.06
CA GLY A 515 43.57 -10.23 -3.35
C GLY A 515 44.56 -9.45 -4.20
N LYS A 516 44.97 -10.06 -5.30
CA LYS A 516 45.84 -9.48 -6.31
C LYS A 516 45.08 -9.34 -7.61
N ILE A 517 45.16 -8.17 -8.24
CA ILE A 517 44.55 -7.96 -9.55
C ILE A 517 45.32 -8.79 -10.60
N VAL A 518 44.65 -9.74 -11.23
CA VAL A 518 45.23 -10.59 -12.29
C VAL A 518 44.86 -10.11 -13.69
N LYS A 519 43.73 -9.41 -13.82
CA LYS A 519 43.29 -8.80 -15.07
C LYS A 519 42.63 -7.45 -14.80
N LEU A 520 42.98 -6.44 -15.59
CA LEU A 520 42.51 -5.08 -15.41
C LEU A 520 42.23 -4.39 -16.76
N GLU A 521 40.96 -4.16 -17.04
CA GLU A 521 40.46 -3.44 -18.22
C GLU A 521 39.44 -2.38 -17.80
N LYS A 522 38.94 -1.56 -18.74
CA LYS A 522 37.96 -0.49 -18.42
C LYS A 522 36.63 -1.02 -17.86
N SER A 523 36.21 -2.21 -18.28
CA SER A 523 34.96 -2.86 -17.83
C SER A 523 35.21 -4.03 -16.89
N ILE A 524 36.33 -4.74 -17.04
CA ILE A 524 36.61 -6.00 -16.34
C ILE A 524 37.71 -5.80 -15.29
N VAL A 525 37.47 -6.29 -14.07
CA VAL A 525 38.48 -6.39 -13.01
C VAL A 525 38.40 -7.79 -12.45
N GLU A 526 39.49 -8.55 -12.55
CA GLU A 526 39.60 -9.87 -11.94
C GLU A 526 40.63 -9.85 -10.82
N VAL A 527 40.22 -10.37 -9.67
CA VAL A 527 41.02 -10.40 -8.46
C VAL A 527 41.18 -11.84 -8.02
N GLU A 528 42.43 -12.29 -7.92
CA GLU A 528 42.80 -13.56 -7.32
C GLU A 528 42.94 -13.38 -5.80
N THR A 529 42.08 -14.06 -5.05
CA THR A 529 42.02 -14.01 -3.58
C THR A 529 43.13 -14.82 -2.92
N GLU A 530 43.28 -14.69 -1.60
CA GLU A 530 44.26 -15.46 -0.81
C GLU A 530 44.11 -16.97 -0.90
N GLN A 531 42.90 -17.43 -1.19
CA GLN A 531 42.57 -18.84 -1.36
C GLN A 531 42.88 -19.37 -2.77
N GLY A 532 43.44 -18.53 -3.67
CA GLY A 532 43.75 -18.89 -5.06
C GLY A 532 42.55 -18.84 -6.02
N ALA A 533 41.35 -18.56 -5.51
CA ALA A 533 40.18 -18.35 -6.35
C ALA A 533 40.23 -16.98 -7.03
N THR A 534 39.96 -16.94 -8.34
CA THR A 534 39.87 -15.71 -9.13
C THR A 534 38.41 -15.33 -9.32
N TYR A 535 38.06 -14.08 -9.01
CA TYR A 535 36.71 -13.57 -9.16
C TYR A 535 36.69 -12.28 -9.99
N THR A 536 35.68 -12.17 -10.86
CA THR A 536 35.33 -10.91 -11.51
C THR A 536 34.60 -10.00 -10.52
N VAL A 537 35.12 -8.77 -10.37
CA VAL A 537 34.64 -7.78 -9.41
C VAL A 537 33.81 -6.71 -10.11
N GLU A 538 32.52 -6.77 -9.86
CA GLU A 538 31.53 -5.83 -10.40
C GLU A 538 31.45 -4.56 -9.55
N ALA A 539 30.87 -3.51 -10.12
CA ALA A 539 30.56 -2.30 -9.37
C ALA A 539 29.39 -2.57 -8.42
N GLU A 540 29.52 -2.13 -7.17
CA GLU A 540 28.50 -2.28 -6.15
C GLU A 540 27.98 -0.91 -5.70
N THR A 541 26.72 -0.88 -5.26
CA THR A 541 26.06 0.34 -4.75
C THR A 541 25.93 0.28 -3.23
N TRP A 542 26.39 1.33 -2.56
CA TRP A 542 26.16 1.59 -1.14
C TRP A 542 25.07 2.64 -0.99
N ASP A 543 24.09 2.31 -0.16
CA ASP A 543 22.96 3.17 0.13
C ASP A 543 23.22 3.96 1.41
N LYS A 544 23.02 5.28 1.34
CA LYS A 544 23.03 6.13 2.51
C LYS A 544 21.61 6.30 3.02
N PHE A 545 21.39 5.93 4.28
CA PHE A 545 20.08 5.99 4.90
C PHE A 545 19.89 7.26 5.73
N THR A 546 18.65 7.70 5.83
CA THR A 546 18.16 8.61 6.85
C THR A 546 16.96 8.00 7.54
N TYR A 547 16.74 8.35 8.81
CA TYR A 547 15.57 7.93 9.53
C TYR A 547 14.40 8.89 9.27
N GLY A 548 13.24 8.33 8.98
CA GLY A 548 11.95 9.01 8.97
C GLY A 548 11.04 8.42 10.03
N TYR A 549 10.09 9.22 10.48
CA TYR A 549 8.98 8.75 11.30
C TYR A 549 7.69 8.85 10.49
N ASP A 550 6.97 7.75 10.40
CA ASP A 550 5.64 7.72 9.81
C ASP A 550 4.60 7.80 10.92
N GLU A 551 3.87 8.91 10.97
CA GLU A 551 2.80 9.14 11.95
C GLU A 551 1.63 8.18 11.77
N ALA A 552 1.34 7.74 10.53
CA ALA A 552 0.20 6.88 10.25
C ALA A 552 0.41 5.45 10.76
N THR A 553 1.58 4.87 10.48
CA THR A 553 1.94 3.52 10.97
C THR A 553 2.55 3.54 12.37
N GLY A 554 2.99 4.71 12.84
CA GLY A 554 3.71 4.88 14.09
C GLY A 554 5.10 4.23 14.09
N ARG A 555 5.68 3.93 12.93
CA ARG A 555 6.97 3.22 12.79
C ARG A 555 8.10 4.18 12.41
N ILE A 556 9.31 3.82 12.82
CA ILE A 556 10.54 4.45 12.33
C ILE A 556 10.98 3.68 11.09
N GLU A 557 11.14 4.39 9.98
CA GLU A 557 11.56 3.83 8.71
C GLU A 557 12.91 4.39 8.28
N SER A 558 13.67 3.60 7.52
CA SER A 558 14.90 4.08 6.89
C SER A 558 14.62 4.38 5.42
N LYS A 559 15.02 5.58 4.99
CA LYS A 559 14.87 6.05 3.59
C LYS A 559 16.25 6.25 2.99
N VAL A 560 16.46 5.75 1.77
CA VAL A 560 17.69 5.99 1.02
C VAL A 560 17.67 7.44 0.52
N ILE A 561 18.69 8.21 0.88
CA ILE A 561 18.83 9.64 0.50
C ILE A 561 19.93 9.88 -0.53
N GLY A 562 20.79 8.90 -0.73
CA GLY A 562 21.87 8.96 -1.70
C GLY A 562 22.51 7.59 -1.86
N THR A 563 23.18 7.41 -2.99
CA THR A 563 23.86 6.17 -3.34
C THR A 563 25.24 6.47 -3.89
N PHE A 564 26.18 5.60 -3.56
CA PHE A 564 27.55 5.62 -4.08
C PHE A 564 27.80 4.30 -4.77
N THR A 565 28.18 4.31 -6.06
CA THR A 565 28.41 3.10 -6.85
C THR A 565 29.87 3.06 -7.32
N GLN A 566 30.59 2.02 -6.91
CA GLN A 566 32.00 1.81 -7.23
C GLN A 566 32.37 0.33 -7.05
N ARG A 567 33.47 -0.12 -7.63
CA ARG A 567 34.02 -1.45 -7.31
C ARG A 567 34.43 -1.51 -5.83
N PRO A 568 34.07 -2.56 -5.09
CA PRO A 568 34.31 -2.68 -3.64
C PRO A 568 35.78 -3.01 -3.32
N LEU A 569 36.72 -2.25 -3.87
CA LEU A 569 38.15 -2.47 -3.73
C LEU A 569 38.85 -1.23 -3.21
N LYS A 570 39.98 -1.45 -2.52
CA LYS A 570 40.94 -0.42 -2.12
C LYS A 570 42.36 -1.01 -2.15
N LEU A 571 43.37 -0.19 -2.43
CA LEU A 571 44.77 -0.61 -2.28
C LEU A 571 45.04 -1.07 -0.84
N ALA A 572 45.76 -2.18 -0.70
CA ALA A 572 45.86 -2.88 0.56
C ALA A 572 47.23 -3.53 0.81
N TRP A 573 48.31 -2.94 0.30
CA TRP A 573 49.64 -3.32 0.78
C TRP A 573 49.85 -2.89 2.22
N ALA A 574 49.42 -1.67 2.54
CA ALA A 574 49.46 -1.13 3.89
C ALA A 574 48.12 -0.49 4.30
N LEU A 575 47.80 -0.58 5.59
CA LEU A 575 46.67 0.09 6.23
C LEU A 575 47.10 0.62 7.59
N THR A 576 46.42 1.64 8.10
CA THR A 576 46.66 2.06 9.47
C THR A 576 45.98 1.14 10.45
N VAL A 577 46.55 1.00 11.66
CA VAL A 577 45.93 0.27 12.77
C VAL A 577 44.48 0.74 12.99
N HIS A 578 44.22 2.05 12.92
CA HIS A 578 42.88 2.62 13.01
C HIS A 578 41.93 2.12 11.91
N LYS A 579 42.34 2.16 10.64
CA LYS A 579 41.53 1.70 9.50
C LYS A 579 41.39 0.18 9.43
N SER A 580 42.20 -0.56 10.18
CA SER A 580 42.13 -2.02 10.29
C SER A 580 41.13 -2.53 11.34
N GLN A 581 40.58 -1.65 12.18
CA GLN A 581 39.66 -2.03 13.24
C GLN A 581 38.43 -2.76 12.68
N GLY A 582 38.06 -3.87 13.33
CA GLY A 582 36.98 -4.76 12.87
C GLY A 582 37.40 -5.77 11.78
N LEU A 583 38.54 -5.59 11.11
CA LEU A 583 39.05 -6.49 10.07
C LEU A 583 39.92 -7.62 10.64
N THR A 584 40.11 -8.71 9.91
CA THR A 584 40.97 -9.82 10.33
C THR A 584 41.65 -10.45 9.13
N PHE A 585 42.96 -10.70 9.25
CA PHE A 585 43.84 -11.14 8.16
C PHE A 585 44.62 -12.39 8.56
N ASP A 586 45.00 -13.19 7.56
CA ASP A 586 45.77 -14.41 7.76
C ASP A 586 47.27 -14.12 8.00
N ALA A 587 47.82 -13.09 7.34
CA ALA A 587 49.19 -12.65 7.56
C ALA A 587 49.26 -11.12 7.74
N VAL A 588 49.93 -10.69 8.82
CA VAL A 588 50.03 -9.28 9.22
C VAL A 588 51.47 -8.93 9.52
N GLU A 589 51.98 -7.89 8.89
CA GLU A 589 53.26 -7.26 9.21
C GLU A 589 53.01 -5.97 9.97
N ILE A 590 53.50 -5.85 11.20
CA ILE A 590 53.38 -4.62 11.99
C ILE A 590 54.65 -3.79 11.78
N ASN A 591 54.46 -2.60 11.22
CA ASN A 591 55.53 -1.63 11.00
C ASN A 591 55.21 -0.31 11.70
N ALA A 592 55.82 -0.08 12.86
CA ALA A 592 55.54 1.04 13.74
C ALA A 592 56.82 1.79 14.11
N PRO A 593 57.55 2.41 13.14
CA PRO A 593 58.86 3.03 13.42
C PRO A 593 58.78 4.15 14.46
N GLY A 594 57.64 4.83 14.57
CA GLY A 594 57.37 5.83 15.61
C GLY A 594 56.83 5.26 16.95
N GLY A 595 56.81 3.94 17.10
CA GLY A 595 56.25 3.22 18.24
C GLY A 595 54.72 3.28 18.31
N PHE A 596 54.17 2.67 19.39
CA PHE A 596 52.76 2.73 19.72
C PHE A 596 52.52 3.86 20.73
N PHE A 597 51.94 4.96 20.25
CA PHE A 597 51.84 6.19 21.04
C PHE A 597 50.54 6.32 21.82
N ASP A 598 49.48 5.59 21.44
CA ASP A 598 48.18 5.63 22.11
C ASP A 598 47.77 4.29 22.75
N ALA A 599 46.88 4.33 23.73
CA ALA A 599 46.36 3.17 24.44
C ALA A 599 45.63 2.20 23.48
N GLY A 600 45.81 0.90 23.70
CA GLY A 600 45.18 -0.16 22.90
C GLY A 600 45.67 -0.29 21.45
N GLN A 601 46.55 0.60 20.97
CA GLN A 601 47.02 0.58 19.58
C GLN A 601 47.79 -0.71 19.25
N LEU A 602 48.67 -1.17 20.14
CA LEU A 602 49.38 -2.45 19.99
C LEU A 602 48.39 -3.63 20.00
N TYR A 603 47.45 -3.65 20.95
CA TYR A 603 46.41 -4.67 21.04
C TYR A 603 45.58 -4.76 19.76
N VAL A 604 45.17 -3.62 19.20
CA VAL A 604 44.38 -3.58 17.97
C VAL A 604 45.20 -4.12 16.80
N ALA A 605 46.47 -3.73 16.67
CA ALA A 605 47.37 -4.21 15.62
C ALA A 605 47.56 -5.73 15.68
N LEU A 606 47.89 -6.27 16.85
CA LEU A 606 48.10 -7.71 17.05
C LEU A 606 46.82 -8.51 16.79
N SER A 607 45.67 -8.04 17.30
CA SER A 607 44.38 -8.71 17.16
C SER A 607 43.81 -8.71 15.74
N ARG A 608 44.49 -8.08 14.77
CA ARG A 608 44.12 -8.19 13.35
C ARG A 608 44.58 -9.51 12.72
N CYS A 609 45.60 -10.16 13.28
CA CYS A 609 46.08 -11.44 12.77
C CYS A 609 45.25 -12.59 13.34
N ARG A 610 44.99 -13.65 12.56
CA ARG A 610 44.25 -14.84 13.02
C ARG A 610 45.08 -15.79 13.89
N SER A 611 46.37 -15.88 13.60
CA SER A 611 47.30 -16.78 14.30
C SER A 611 48.62 -16.08 14.62
N PHE A 612 49.36 -16.64 15.57
CA PHE A 612 50.69 -16.13 15.92
C PHE A 612 51.70 -16.34 14.77
N GLU A 613 51.56 -17.43 14.01
CA GLU A 613 52.39 -17.76 12.84
C GLU A 613 52.15 -16.83 11.64
N GLY A 614 51.01 -16.15 11.58
CA GLY A 614 50.73 -15.14 10.57
C GLY A 614 51.34 -13.77 10.89
N LEU A 615 51.81 -13.56 12.12
CA LEU A 615 52.30 -12.27 12.58
C LEU A 615 53.79 -12.08 12.29
N GLN A 616 54.17 -10.92 11.73
CA GLN A 616 55.55 -10.46 11.55
C GLN A 616 55.70 -9.06 12.13
N LEU A 617 56.85 -8.77 12.73
CA LEU A 617 57.17 -7.44 13.26
C LEU A 617 58.38 -6.86 12.51
N ARG A 618 58.28 -5.60 12.07
CA ARG A 618 59.44 -4.79 11.62
C ARG A 618 59.97 -3.88 12.72
N THR A 619 59.19 -3.68 13.78
CA THR A 619 59.57 -2.87 14.92
C THR A 619 59.46 -3.72 16.17
N ALA A 620 60.53 -3.76 16.97
CA ALA A 620 60.51 -4.46 18.25
C ALA A 620 59.49 -3.83 19.19
N VAL A 621 58.72 -4.67 19.87
CA VAL A 621 57.75 -4.29 20.88
C VAL A 621 58.43 -4.25 22.25
N ALA A 622 58.30 -3.13 22.93
CA ALA A 622 58.79 -2.95 24.29
C ALA A 622 57.62 -2.92 25.29
N PRO A 623 57.86 -3.18 26.60
CA PRO A 623 56.81 -3.08 27.63
C PRO A 623 56.07 -1.72 27.62
N ARG A 624 56.75 -0.63 27.25
CA ARG A 624 56.16 0.72 27.11
C ARG A 624 55.09 0.87 26.01
N ASP A 625 55.03 -0.09 25.09
CA ASP A 625 54.06 -0.12 23.98
C ASP A 625 52.74 -0.81 24.41
N VAL A 626 52.77 -1.59 25.50
CA VAL A 626 51.57 -2.11 26.17
C VAL A 626 50.96 -1.00 27.00
N ARG A 627 50.12 -0.18 26.35
CA ARG A 627 49.45 0.98 26.96
C ARG A 627 47.97 0.70 27.15
N VAL A 628 47.51 0.74 28.39
CA VAL A 628 46.10 0.61 28.76
C VAL A 628 45.71 1.75 29.69
N SER A 629 44.56 2.37 29.45
CA SER A 629 44.03 3.39 30.37
C SER A 629 43.50 2.74 31.65
N GLN A 630 43.92 3.25 32.80
CA GLN A 630 43.41 2.82 34.11
C GLN A 630 41.90 3.05 34.25
N GLU A 631 41.37 4.06 33.56
CA GLU A 631 39.95 4.39 33.55
C GLU A 631 39.12 3.29 32.87
N VAL A 632 39.67 2.71 31.78
CA VAL A 632 39.05 1.58 31.07
C VAL A 632 39.09 0.32 31.93
N VAL A 633 40.19 0.10 32.67
CA VAL A 633 40.29 -1.01 33.63
C VAL A 633 39.25 -0.85 34.74
N ALA A 634 39.09 0.36 35.30
CA ALA A 634 38.10 0.66 36.32
C ALA A 634 36.66 0.39 35.84
N LEU A 635 36.33 0.79 34.60
CA LEU A 635 35.02 0.51 33.99
C LEU A 635 34.72 -0.99 33.93
N HIS A 636 35.70 -1.81 33.51
CA HIS A 636 35.48 -3.26 33.36
C HIS A 636 35.49 -4.02 34.69
N ARG A 637 36.12 -3.49 35.75
CA ARG A 637 36.00 -4.09 37.10
C ARG A 637 34.55 -4.14 37.61
N GLY A 638 33.72 -3.18 37.19
CA GLY A 638 32.29 -3.14 37.49
C GLY A 638 31.40 -3.81 36.45
N ALA A 639 31.96 -4.53 35.47
CA ALA A 639 31.17 -5.21 34.44
C ALA A 639 30.47 -6.45 35.01
N ASN A 640 29.25 -6.71 34.54
CA ASN A 640 28.40 -7.83 34.95
C ASN A 640 28.09 -7.84 36.47
N ASP A 641 28.01 -6.67 37.11
CA ASP A 641 27.60 -6.53 38.51
C ASP A 641 26.17 -7.06 38.71
N GLU A 642 26.05 -8.23 39.33
CA GLU A 642 24.76 -8.91 39.53
C GLU A 642 23.79 -8.11 40.39
N GLN A 643 24.28 -7.34 41.37
CA GLN A 643 23.42 -6.53 42.24
C GLN A 643 22.84 -5.34 41.47
N GLN A 644 23.66 -4.64 40.69
CA GLN A 644 23.18 -3.53 39.85
C GLN A 644 22.19 -4.02 38.78
N ILE A 645 22.48 -5.15 38.14
CA ILE A 645 21.61 -5.76 37.13
C ILE A 645 20.29 -6.20 37.76
N ALA A 646 20.32 -6.91 38.90
CA ALA A 646 19.11 -7.35 39.59
C ALA A 646 18.26 -6.16 40.05
N THR A 647 18.88 -5.12 40.61
CA THR A 647 18.19 -3.89 41.03
C THR A 647 17.50 -3.21 39.85
N ALA A 648 18.22 -3.05 38.73
CA ALA A 648 17.65 -2.47 37.50
C ALA A 648 16.47 -3.27 36.94
N LEU A 649 16.53 -4.60 37.03
CA LEU A 649 15.45 -5.48 36.59
C LEU A 649 14.26 -5.48 37.55
N GLU A 650 14.49 -5.40 38.87
CA GLU A 650 13.43 -5.26 39.88
C GLU A 650 12.73 -3.90 39.81
N GLU A 651 13.45 -2.80 39.62
CA GLU A 651 12.87 -1.47 39.35
C GLU A 651 11.96 -1.47 38.10
N ALA A 652 12.25 -2.36 37.15
CA ALA A 652 11.50 -2.56 35.92
C ALA A 652 10.40 -3.63 36.01
N ARG A 653 10.36 -4.41 37.09
CA ARG A 653 9.34 -5.45 37.32
C ARG A 653 7.90 -4.92 37.27
N PRO A 654 7.56 -3.74 37.85
CA PRO A 654 6.24 -3.14 37.65
C PRO A 654 5.92 -2.95 36.17
N THR A 655 6.89 -2.53 35.35
CA THR A 655 6.71 -2.35 33.90
C THR A 655 6.40 -3.68 33.20
N LYS A 656 7.11 -4.77 33.55
CA LYS A 656 6.80 -6.13 33.03
C LYS A 656 5.38 -6.57 33.39
N LEU A 657 4.95 -6.30 34.62
CA LEU A 657 3.61 -6.64 35.09
C LEU A 657 2.52 -5.81 34.40
N TYR A 658 2.74 -4.52 34.16
CA TYR A 658 1.83 -3.70 33.34
C TYR A 658 1.74 -4.21 31.90
N GLN A 659 2.85 -4.63 31.29
CA GLN A 659 2.82 -5.21 29.94
C GLN A 659 2.06 -6.54 29.91
N ARG A 660 2.26 -7.40 30.90
CA ARG A 660 1.51 -8.64 31.06
C ARG A 660 0.01 -8.35 31.24
N CYS A 661 -0.34 -7.35 32.05
CA CYS A 661 -1.72 -6.88 32.22
C CYS A 661 -2.35 -6.51 30.87
N VAL A 662 -1.70 -5.68 30.06
CA VAL A 662 -2.22 -5.30 28.72
C VAL A 662 -2.40 -6.51 27.81
N LYS A 663 -1.44 -7.44 27.78
CA LYS A 663 -1.55 -8.67 26.97
C LYS A 663 -2.72 -9.55 27.40
N LEU A 664 -2.91 -9.73 28.71
CA LEU A 664 -4.01 -10.53 29.25
C LEU A 664 -5.36 -9.84 29.03
N PHE A 665 -5.42 -8.52 29.21
CA PHE A 665 -6.61 -7.71 28.94
C PHE A 665 -7.03 -7.81 27.47
N ASN A 666 -6.09 -7.67 26.53
CA ASN A 666 -6.37 -7.80 25.10
C ASN A 666 -6.80 -9.22 24.68
N ARG A 667 -6.48 -10.24 25.48
CA ARG A 667 -6.90 -11.63 25.28
C ARG A 667 -8.22 -11.98 25.98
N GLY A 668 -8.83 -11.03 26.70
CA GLY A 668 -10.06 -11.24 27.46
C GLY A 668 -9.87 -11.87 28.84
N ASP A 669 -8.64 -12.12 29.28
CA ASP A 669 -8.33 -12.64 30.63
C ASP A 669 -8.31 -11.49 31.65
N LEU A 670 -9.50 -11.05 32.06
CA LEU A 670 -9.69 -9.99 33.05
C LEU A 670 -9.15 -10.34 34.45
N PRO A 671 -9.32 -11.57 34.99
CA PRO A 671 -8.73 -11.93 36.28
C PRO A 671 -7.21 -11.88 36.27
N GLY A 672 -6.57 -12.42 35.23
CA GLY A 672 -5.12 -12.40 35.07
C GLY A 672 -4.58 -10.98 34.88
N ALA A 673 -5.28 -10.16 34.09
CA ALA A 673 -4.92 -8.75 33.89
C ALA A 673 -5.00 -7.94 35.20
N THR A 674 -6.08 -8.10 35.96
CA THR A 674 -6.29 -7.41 37.24
C THR A 674 -5.25 -7.82 38.28
N LYS A 675 -4.93 -9.12 38.37
CA LYS A 675 -3.87 -9.62 39.27
C LYS A 675 -2.52 -9.00 38.92
N ALA A 676 -2.14 -9.03 37.65
CA ALA A 676 -0.87 -8.45 37.18
C ALA A 676 -0.83 -6.92 37.42
N PHE A 677 -1.96 -6.23 37.27
CA PHE A 677 -2.08 -4.80 37.53
C PHE A 677 -1.92 -4.44 39.02
N CYS A 678 -2.60 -5.16 39.92
CA CYS A 678 -2.49 -4.95 41.36
C CYS A 678 -1.07 -5.26 41.86
N GLU A 679 -0.45 -6.33 41.36
CA GLU A 679 0.95 -6.66 41.68
C GLU A 679 1.91 -5.56 41.21
N ALA A 680 1.68 -4.97 40.02
CA ALA A 680 2.47 -3.85 39.53
C ALA A 680 2.34 -2.61 40.44
N LEU A 681 1.12 -2.29 40.90
CA LEU A 681 0.84 -1.17 41.80
C LEU A 681 1.45 -1.36 43.19
N SER A 682 1.48 -2.60 43.71
CA SER A 682 2.12 -2.89 45.00
C SER A 682 3.63 -2.71 44.96
N LEU A 683 4.25 -2.90 43.79
CA LEU A 683 5.69 -2.72 43.61
C LEU A 683 6.06 -1.26 43.29
N ARG A 684 5.21 -0.55 42.54
CA ARG A 684 5.39 0.88 42.23
C ARG A 684 4.04 1.57 42.19
N ASN A 685 3.80 2.45 43.16
CA ASN A 685 2.55 3.22 43.28
C ASN A 685 2.45 4.31 42.21
N ASP A 686 2.26 3.90 40.95
CA ASP A 686 2.06 4.81 39.82
C ASP A 686 0.68 5.49 39.86
N ALA A 687 -0.24 5.04 40.71
CA ALA A 687 -1.59 5.60 40.85
C ALA A 687 -1.58 7.07 41.31
N GLN A 688 -0.56 7.47 42.08
CA GLN A 688 -0.39 8.86 42.52
C GLN A 688 0.17 9.78 41.42
N LYS A 689 0.66 9.23 40.29
CA LYS A 689 1.21 10.05 39.21
C LYS A 689 0.07 10.74 38.44
N PRO A 690 0.14 12.06 38.19
CA PRO A 690 -0.90 12.81 37.46
C PRO A 690 -1.17 12.29 36.04
N ILE A 691 -0.18 11.64 35.41
CA ILE A 691 -0.31 11.01 34.08
C ILE A 691 -1.27 9.82 34.14
N PHE A 692 -1.18 9.02 35.21
CA PHE A 692 -2.00 7.84 35.39
C PHE A 692 -3.48 8.22 35.59
N GLY A 693 -3.74 9.22 36.45
CA GLY A 693 -5.09 9.78 36.63
C GLY A 693 -5.67 10.37 35.33
N ARG A 694 -4.86 11.03 34.50
CA ARG A 694 -5.28 11.54 33.19
C ARG A 694 -5.62 10.42 32.20
N LEU A 695 -4.80 9.37 32.15
CA LEU A 695 -5.03 8.21 31.29
C LEU A 695 -6.32 7.49 31.66
N ILE A 696 -6.52 7.20 32.95
CA ILE A 696 -7.75 6.57 33.45
C ILE A 696 -8.96 7.42 33.11
N ARG A 697 -8.91 8.73 33.37
CA ARG A 697 -10.00 9.65 33.04
C ARG A 697 -10.33 9.61 31.55
N HIS A 698 -9.31 9.68 30.68
CA HIS A 698 -9.51 9.63 29.23
C HIS A 698 -10.12 8.29 28.78
N LYS A 699 -9.66 7.16 29.31
CA LYS A 699 -10.19 5.83 28.97
C LYS A 699 -11.63 5.63 29.49
N LEU A 700 -11.92 6.07 30.72
CA LEU A 700 -13.27 6.03 31.28
C LEU A 700 -14.22 6.96 30.52
N GLN A 701 -13.78 8.15 30.12
CA GLN A 701 -14.54 9.05 29.25
C GLN A 701 -14.81 8.42 27.88
N GLY A 702 -13.83 7.71 27.31
CA GLY A 702 -14.01 6.93 26.08
C GLY A 702 -15.10 5.87 26.24
N LEU A 703 -15.04 5.05 27.29
CA LEU A 703 -16.07 4.03 27.60
C LEU A 703 -17.45 4.65 27.83
N LEU A 704 -17.52 5.77 28.55
CA LEU A 704 -18.77 6.51 28.75
C LEU A 704 -19.32 7.04 27.43
N LYS A 705 -18.46 7.57 26.55
CA LYS A 705 -18.86 8.03 25.21
C LYS A 705 -19.35 6.88 24.35
N THR A 706 -18.68 5.73 24.35
CA THR A 706 -19.12 4.52 23.63
C THR A 706 -20.44 3.99 24.19
N LYS A 707 -20.63 4.01 25.51
CA LYS A 707 -21.91 3.64 26.15
C LYS A 707 -23.04 4.60 25.77
N GLN A 708 -22.75 5.91 25.71
CA GLN A 708 -23.69 6.93 25.24
C GLN A 708 -24.06 6.70 23.77
N GLN A 709 -23.06 6.50 22.90
CA GLN A 709 -23.25 6.20 21.49
C GLN A 709 -24.08 4.92 21.27
N LEU A 710 -23.85 3.89 22.09
CA LEU A 710 -24.65 2.66 22.05
C LEU A 710 -26.10 2.93 22.47
N ALA A 711 -26.34 3.75 23.49
CA ALA A 711 -27.67 4.16 23.92
C ALA A 711 -28.38 4.99 22.84
N ASP A 712 -27.68 5.94 22.21
CA ASP A 712 -28.18 6.77 21.11
C ASP A 712 -28.52 5.91 19.88
N LEU A 713 -27.67 4.94 19.52
CA LEU A 713 -27.94 3.97 18.46
C LEU A 713 -29.15 3.09 18.78
N THR A 714 -29.30 2.66 20.03
CA THR A 714 -30.44 1.84 20.47
C THR A 714 -31.74 2.64 20.41
N ALA A 715 -31.71 3.92 20.78
CA ALA A 715 -32.86 4.83 20.68
C ALA A 715 -33.20 5.17 19.22
N ALA A 716 -32.19 5.38 18.37
CA ALA A 716 -32.37 5.59 16.94
C ALA A 716 -32.98 4.35 16.26
N HIS A 717 -32.49 3.16 16.63
CA HIS A 717 -33.04 1.88 16.16
C HIS A 717 -34.51 1.70 16.60
N GLY A 718 -34.85 2.05 17.85
CA GLY A 718 -36.23 2.02 18.34
C GLY A 718 -37.17 2.97 17.57
N LYS A 719 -36.70 4.19 17.23
CA LYS A 719 -37.46 5.14 16.40
C LYS A 719 -37.62 4.66 14.95
N LEU A 720 -36.61 3.98 14.41
CA LEU A 720 -36.66 3.39 13.07
C LEU A 720 -37.69 2.26 13.00
N ILE A 721 -37.77 1.42 14.05
CA ILE A 721 -38.78 0.35 14.16
C ILE A 721 -40.20 0.92 14.23
N SER A 722 -40.44 1.97 15.03
CA SER A 722 -41.79 2.56 15.12
C SER A 722 -42.20 3.26 13.82
N ALA A 723 -41.27 3.93 13.14
CA ALA A 723 -41.52 4.57 11.85
C ALA A 723 -41.81 3.55 10.73
N THR A 724 -41.09 2.42 10.73
CA THR A 724 -41.33 1.33 9.77
C THR A 724 -42.65 0.60 10.03
N GLN A 725 -43.05 0.42 11.29
CA GLN A 725 -44.37 -0.15 11.63
C GLN A 725 -45.53 0.79 11.25
N ALA A 726 -45.39 2.10 11.45
CA ALA A 726 -46.38 3.09 11.02
C ALA A 726 -46.53 3.12 9.50
N ALA A 727 -45.42 3.11 8.75
CA ALA A 727 -45.42 3.07 7.30
C ALA A 727 -46.05 1.76 6.75
N ALA A 728 -45.81 0.62 7.39
CA ALA A 728 -46.42 -0.66 7.01
C ALA A 728 -47.96 -0.67 7.22
N ALA A 729 -48.45 -0.05 8.30
CA ALA A 729 -49.89 0.07 8.57
C ALA A 729 -50.59 0.98 7.55
N GLU A 730 -49.96 2.10 7.19
CA GLU A 730 -50.49 3.04 6.19
C GLU A 730 -50.54 2.42 4.78
N GLN A 731 -49.51 1.62 4.45
CA GLN A 731 -49.45 0.89 3.18
C GLN A 731 -50.55 -0.17 3.10
N ALA A 732 -50.79 -0.95 4.16
CA ALA A 732 -51.86 -1.96 4.19
C ALA A 732 -53.27 -1.36 4.01
N VAL A 733 -53.52 -0.14 4.52
CA VAL A 733 -54.79 0.56 4.32
C VAL A 733 -54.97 1.00 2.86
N ARG A 734 -53.90 1.49 2.21
CA ARG A 734 -53.93 1.85 0.77
C ARG A 734 -54.19 0.62 -0.11
N THR A 735 -53.51 -0.50 0.13
CA THR A 735 -53.71 -1.73 -0.67
C THR A 735 -55.14 -2.28 -0.55
N ALA A 736 -55.76 -2.16 0.63
CA ALA A 736 -57.16 -2.55 0.83
C ALA A 736 -58.15 -1.66 0.05
N GLN A 737 -57.86 -0.35 -0.07
CA GLN A 737 -58.68 0.58 -0.85
C GLN A 737 -58.54 0.33 -2.36
N GLU A 738 -57.33 0.05 -2.84
CA GLU A 738 -57.05 -0.27 -4.26
C GLU A 738 -57.70 -1.58 -4.71
N GLN A 739 -57.65 -2.63 -3.88
CA GLN A 739 -58.36 -3.89 -4.14
C GLN A 739 -59.89 -3.71 -4.18
N GLY A 740 -60.43 -2.82 -3.33
CA GLY A 740 -61.84 -2.46 -3.35
C GLY A 740 -62.26 -1.77 -4.66
N ALA A 741 -61.44 -0.84 -5.16
CA ALA A 741 -61.70 -0.15 -6.42
C ALA A 741 -61.62 -1.10 -7.63
N LEU A 742 -60.62 -1.99 -7.67
CA LEU A 742 -60.45 -3.01 -8.71
C LEU A 742 -61.61 -4.01 -8.76
N ALA A 743 -62.15 -4.41 -7.60
CA ALA A 743 -63.31 -5.28 -7.54
C ALA A 743 -64.57 -4.62 -8.15
N LEU A 744 -64.77 -3.32 -7.90
CA LEU A 744 -65.89 -2.56 -8.43
C LEU A 744 -65.85 -2.46 -9.96
N VAL A 745 -64.67 -2.16 -10.52
CA VAL A 745 -64.46 -2.06 -11.98
C VAL A 745 -64.69 -3.41 -12.66
N ARG A 746 -64.28 -4.51 -12.03
CA ARG A 746 -64.47 -5.86 -12.57
C ARG A 746 -65.95 -6.25 -12.63
N MET A 747 -66.71 -5.90 -11.59
CA MET A 747 -68.16 -6.12 -11.55
C MET A 747 -68.90 -5.32 -12.62
N GLU A 748 -68.54 -4.06 -12.84
CA GLU A 748 -69.10 -3.23 -13.93
C GLU A 748 -68.78 -3.81 -15.31
N LEU A 749 -67.56 -4.32 -15.52
CA LEU A 749 -67.13 -4.96 -16.77
C LEU A 749 -67.92 -6.24 -17.07
N ASP A 750 -68.12 -7.10 -16.06
CA ASP A 750 -68.86 -8.35 -16.21
C ASP A 750 -70.35 -8.08 -16.51
N THR A 751 -70.91 -7.03 -15.89
CA THR A 751 -72.29 -6.57 -16.17
C THR A 751 -72.43 -6.09 -17.61
N ALA A 752 -71.48 -5.30 -18.11
CA ALA A 752 -71.48 -4.82 -19.50
C ALA A 752 -71.35 -5.98 -20.51
N LYS A 753 -70.48 -6.97 -20.24
CA LYS A 753 -70.34 -8.17 -21.08
C LYS A 753 -71.63 -8.98 -21.16
N ALA A 754 -72.33 -9.15 -20.03
CA ALA A 754 -73.61 -9.86 -19.99
C ALA A 754 -74.69 -9.16 -20.83
N GLN A 755 -74.79 -7.83 -20.73
CA GLN A 755 -75.76 -7.04 -21.51
C GLN A 755 -75.50 -7.12 -23.03
N ILE A 756 -74.23 -7.09 -23.46
CA ILE A 756 -73.85 -7.25 -24.87
C ILE A 756 -74.24 -8.64 -25.38
N HIS A 757 -74.00 -9.69 -24.58
CA HIS A 757 -74.32 -11.06 -24.97
C HIS A 757 -75.83 -11.30 -25.10
N GLU A 758 -76.63 -10.74 -24.18
CA GLU A 758 -78.10 -10.79 -24.23
C GLU A 758 -78.65 -10.11 -25.49
N ALA A 759 -78.12 -8.93 -25.84
CA ALA A 759 -78.51 -8.19 -27.04
C ALA A 759 -78.22 -8.98 -28.33
N GLN A 760 -77.04 -9.59 -28.44
CA GLN A 760 -76.67 -10.43 -29.59
C GLN A 760 -77.58 -11.65 -29.74
N LYS A 761 -77.99 -12.26 -28.61
CA LYS A 761 -78.89 -13.42 -28.60
C LYS A 761 -80.29 -13.04 -29.08
N GLN A 762 -80.83 -11.90 -28.65
CA GLN A 762 -82.14 -11.41 -29.08
C GLN A 762 -82.15 -11.06 -30.57
N HIS A 763 -81.11 -10.38 -31.07
CA HIS A 763 -80.99 -10.05 -32.49
C HIS A 763 -80.97 -11.30 -33.38
N LYS A 764 -80.22 -12.33 -32.97
CA LYS A 764 -80.12 -13.59 -33.71
C LYS A 764 -81.46 -14.36 -33.74
N ALA A 765 -82.25 -14.30 -32.68
CA ALA A 765 -83.58 -14.92 -32.64
C ALA A 765 -84.58 -14.22 -33.58
N GLN A 766 -84.59 -12.88 -33.62
CA GLN A 766 -85.46 -12.12 -34.52
C GLN A 766 -85.12 -12.34 -36.00
N GLN A 767 -83.84 -12.44 -36.35
CA GLN A 767 -83.44 -12.76 -37.72
C GLN A 767 -83.98 -14.10 -38.22
N VAL A 768 -84.00 -15.13 -37.36
CA VAL A 768 -84.55 -16.45 -37.72
C VAL A 768 -86.06 -16.37 -37.98
N GLN A 769 -86.79 -15.67 -37.12
CA GLN A 769 -88.24 -15.51 -37.26
C GLN A 769 -88.62 -14.80 -38.57
N TRP A 770 -87.90 -13.73 -38.95
CA TRP A 770 -88.14 -13.04 -40.21
C TRP A 770 -87.82 -13.89 -41.44
N GLN A 771 -86.83 -14.77 -41.36
CA GLN A 771 -86.52 -15.71 -42.45
C GLN A 771 -87.64 -16.73 -42.65
N GLU A 772 -88.19 -17.28 -41.56
CA GLU A 772 -89.30 -18.24 -41.61
C GLU A 772 -90.57 -17.60 -42.20
N GLU A 773 -90.95 -16.41 -41.77
CA GLU A 773 -92.12 -15.68 -42.28
C GLU A 773 -92.00 -15.38 -43.79
N LYS A 774 -90.80 -14.93 -44.22
CA LYS A 774 -90.51 -14.70 -45.64
C LYS A 774 -90.64 -16.00 -46.46
N GLN A 775 -90.12 -17.10 -45.93
CA GLN A 775 -90.14 -18.39 -46.62
C GLN A 775 -91.58 -18.94 -46.76
N GLN A 776 -92.41 -18.77 -45.73
CA GLN A 776 -93.83 -19.16 -45.78
C GLN A 776 -94.63 -18.35 -46.80
N LEU A 777 -94.42 -17.03 -46.86
CA LEU A 777 -95.09 -16.17 -47.84
C LEU A 777 -94.63 -16.46 -49.27
N GLN A 778 -93.34 -16.73 -49.49
CA GLN A 778 -92.83 -17.15 -50.80
C GLN A 778 -93.42 -18.50 -51.24
N GLN A 779 -93.51 -19.48 -50.35
CA GLN A 779 -94.16 -20.76 -50.68
C GLN A 779 -95.64 -20.59 -51.05
N LYS A 780 -96.38 -19.74 -50.34
CA LYS A 780 -97.77 -19.41 -50.67
C LYS A 780 -97.87 -18.73 -52.04
N LEU A 781 -96.98 -17.80 -52.35
CA LEU A 781 -96.94 -17.12 -53.65
C LEU A 781 -96.65 -18.11 -54.80
N THR A 782 -95.62 -18.95 -54.68
CA THR A 782 -95.29 -19.96 -55.71
C THR A 782 -96.44 -20.93 -55.93
N SER A 783 -97.15 -21.31 -54.86
CA SER A 783 -98.32 -22.20 -54.96
C SER A 783 -99.52 -21.57 -55.67
N ALA A 784 -99.66 -20.24 -55.61
CA ALA A 784 -100.71 -19.49 -56.29
C ALA A 784 -100.35 -19.24 -57.78
N GLU A 785 -99.08 -18.96 -58.08
CA GLU A 785 -98.57 -18.77 -59.45
C GLU A 785 -98.64 -20.05 -60.30
N LEU A 786 -98.41 -21.23 -59.68
CA LEU A 786 -98.50 -22.53 -60.36
C LEU A 786 -99.93 -22.95 -60.74
N LYS A 787 -100.96 -22.31 -60.20
CA LYS A 787 -102.36 -22.71 -60.39
C LYS A 787 -103.07 -22.10 -61.59
N GLY A 788 -102.44 -21.18 -62.35
CA GLY A 788 -102.81 -20.80 -63.71
C GLY A 788 -104.25 -20.28 -63.95
N ALA A 789 -104.38 -19.03 -64.41
CA ALA A 789 -105.60 -18.36 -64.91
C ALA A 789 -106.82 -18.23 -63.97
N SER A 790 -107.00 -19.05 -62.92
CA SER A 790 -108.15 -18.95 -62.00
C SER A 790 -107.86 -18.28 -60.64
N GLU A 791 -106.62 -17.88 -60.34
CA GLU A 791 -106.23 -17.23 -59.08
C GLU A 791 -105.24 -16.06 -59.28
N SER A 792 -105.28 -15.35 -60.42
CA SER A 792 -104.36 -14.21 -60.66
C SER A 792 -104.53 -13.08 -59.64
N GLU A 793 -105.76 -12.76 -59.22
CA GLU A 793 -106.02 -11.78 -58.15
C GLU A 793 -105.42 -12.19 -56.81
N LYS A 794 -105.36 -13.50 -56.51
CA LYS A 794 -104.81 -14.03 -55.26
C LYS A 794 -103.28 -13.97 -55.24
N ALA A 795 -102.64 -14.24 -56.38
CA ALA A 795 -101.21 -14.07 -56.56
C ALA A 795 -100.80 -12.59 -56.44
N VAL A 796 -101.53 -11.67 -57.09
CA VAL A 796 -101.29 -10.21 -56.97
C VAL A 796 -101.46 -9.72 -55.53
N ARG A 797 -102.47 -10.22 -54.81
CA ARG A 797 -102.71 -9.87 -53.41
C ARG A 797 -101.62 -10.40 -52.47
N LEU A 798 -101.17 -11.65 -52.66
CA LEU A 798 -100.03 -12.23 -51.94
C LEU A 798 -98.72 -11.53 -52.27
N GLN A 799 -98.55 -11.04 -53.51
CA GLN A 799 -97.38 -10.27 -53.91
C GLN A 799 -97.36 -8.89 -53.24
N MET A 800 -98.51 -8.22 -53.15
CA MET A 800 -98.66 -6.98 -52.35
C MET A 800 -98.43 -7.23 -50.86
N GLU A 801 -98.97 -8.30 -50.28
CA GLU A 801 -98.71 -8.67 -48.88
C GLU A 801 -97.22 -8.94 -48.64
N LEU A 802 -96.56 -9.73 -49.49
CA LEU A 802 -95.12 -9.98 -49.40
C LEU A 802 -94.33 -8.66 -49.48
N GLN A 803 -94.72 -7.75 -50.37
CA GLN A 803 -94.06 -6.45 -50.53
C GLN A 803 -94.28 -5.54 -49.30
N GLN A 804 -95.47 -5.53 -48.73
CA GLN A 804 -95.79 -4.80 -47.49
C GLN A 804 -95.08 -5.39 -46.27
N THR A 805 -95.02 -6.73 -46.13
CA THR A 805 -94.30 -7.41 -45.05
C THR A 805 -92.80 -7.16 -45.17
N VAL A 806 -92.23 -7.22 -46.37
CA VAL A 806 -90.81 -6.88 -46.59
C VAL A 806 -90.53 -5.41 -46.25
N GLN A 807 -91.43 -4.49 -46.59
CA GLN A 807 -91.29 -3.07 -46.28
C GLN A 807 -91.44 -2.79 -44.77
N ALA A 808 -92.32 -3.51 -44.08
CA ALA A 808 -92.47 -3.48 -42.63
C ALA A 808 -91.23 -4.05 -41.91
N HIS A 809 -90.66 -5.15 -42.40
CA HIS A 809 -89.40 -5.70 -41.90
C HIS A 809 -88.24 -4.72 -42.14
N LEU A 810 -88.19 -4.04 -43.29
CA LEU A 810 -87.19 -2.99 -43.55
C LEU A 810 -87.31 -1.79 -42.60
N GLN A 811 -88.53 -1.38 -42.26
CA GLN A 811 -88.76 -0.35 -41.25
C GLN A 811 -88.37 -0.82 -39.84
N GLN A 812 -88.66 -2.06 -39.47
CA GLN A 812 -88.22 -2.65 -38.20
C GLN A 812 -86.70 -2.78 -38.12
N VAL A 813 -86.04 -3.20 -39.20
CA VAL A 813 -84.57 -3.25 -39.28
C VAL A 813 -83.98 -1.86 -39.08
N ASN A 814 -84.51 -0.82 -39.74
CA ASN A 814 -84.03 0.54 -39.54
C ASN A 814 -84.24 1.03 -38.09
N GLN A 815 -85.38 0.72 -37.47
CA GLN A 815 -85.64 1.05 -36.05
C GLN A 815 -84.70 0.28 -35.10
N LEU A 816 -84.43 -0.99 -35.37
CA LEU A 816 -83.47 -1.80 -34.61
C LEU A 816 -82.04 -1.28 -34.79
N THR A 817 -81.67 -0.81 -35.98
CA THR A 817 -80.36 -0.21 -36.26
C THR A 817 -80.16 1.08 -35.45
N ASP A 818 -81.21 1.89 -35.28
CA ASP A 818 -81.14 3.11 -34.45
C ASP A 818 -81.12 2.79 -32.93
N THR A 819 -81.82 1.73 -32.51
CA THR A 819 -81.80 1.26 -31.12
C THR A 819 -80.45 0.63 -30.76
N GLU A 820 -79.84 -0.10 -31.69
CA GLU A 820 -78.48 -0.64 -31.56
C GLU A 820 -77.44 0.47 -31.61
N ARG A 821 -77.61 1.50 -32.45
CA ARG A 821 -76.76 2.71 -32.42
C ARG A 821 -76.76 3.39 -31.06
N LEU A 822 -77.92 3.55 -30.43
CA LEU A 822 -78.05 4.08 -29.08
C LEU A 822 -77.33 3.20 -28.05
N LYS A 823 -77.50 1.87 -28.10
CA LYS A 823 -76.80 0.93 -27.20
C LYS A 823 -75.29 0.89 -27.45
N THR A 824 -74.83 1.00 -28.70
CA THR A 824 -73.40 1.12 -29.02
C THR A 824 -72.83 2.46 -28.60
N ALA A 825 -73.59 3.55 -28.68
CA ALA A 825 -73.17 4.86 -28.17
C ALA A 825 -73.03 4.83 -26.63
N GLU A 826 -73.93 4.13 -25.94
CA GLU A 826 -73.86 3.92 -24.50
C GLU A 826 -72.69 3.01 -24.11
N ALA A 827 -72.42 1.93 -24.87
CA ALA A 827 -71.24 1.10 -24.70
C ALA A 827 -69.93 1.89 -24.98
N THR A 828 -69.93 2.79 -25.96
CA THR A 828 -68.78 3.67 -26.28
C THR A 828 -68.55 4.70 -25.18
N LYS A 829 -69.62 5.26 -24.60
CA LYS A 829 -69.56 6.14 -23.44
C LYS A 829 -69.02 5.42 -22.20
N ASN A 830 -69.42 4.16 -22.00
CA ASN A 830 -68.88 3.32 -20.93
C ASN A 830 -67.40 2.94 -21.18
N ALA A 831 -67.01 2.69 -22.42
CA ALA A 831 -65.61 2.47 -22.80
C ALA A 831 -64.75 3.72 -22.60
N GLN A 832 -65.26 4.92 -22.91
CA GLN A 832 -64.59 6.18 -22.62
C GLN A 832 -64.42 6.42 -21.12
N LYS A 833 -65.46 6.17 -20.30
CA LYS A 833 -65.34 6.21 -18.84
C LYS A 833 -64.31 5.21 -18.30
N LEU A 834 -64.24 4.02 -18.90
CA LEU A 834 -63.23 3.02 -18.54
C LEU A 834 -61.81 3.50 -18.91
N GLN A 835 -61.67 4.18 -20.05
CA GLN A 835 -60.41 4.78 -20.50
C GLN A 835 -59.96 5.94 -19.59
N GLU A 836 -60.89 6.80 -19.14
CA GLU A 836 -60.61 7.85 -18.16
C GLU A 836 -60.16 7.26 -16.81
N ARG A 837 -60.83 6.20 -16.34
CA ARG A 837 -60.45 5.52 -15.09
C ARG A 837 -59.10 4.79 -15.21
N LEU A 838 -58.78 4.23 -16.38
CA LEU A 838 -57.45 3.65 -16.65
C LEU A 838 -56.36 4.74 -16.67
N ALA A 839 -56.63 5.91 -17.23
CA ALA A 839 -55.71 7.04 -17.19
C ALA A 839 -55.47 7.53 -15.75
N GLN A 840 -56.53 7.61 -14.93
CA GLN A 840 -56.40 7.94 -13.51
C GLN A 840 -55.57 6.90 -12.73
N ALA A 841 -55.68 5.61 -13.09
CA ALA A 841 -54.84 4.56 -12.51
C ALA A 841 -53.38 4.68 -12.94
N ASP A 842 -53.10 5.03 -14.21
CA ASP A 842 -51.75 5.29 -14.70
C ASP A 842 -51.09 6.49 -13.98
N ASP A 843 -51.85 7.57 -13.75
CA ASP A 843 -51.38 8.73 -12.97
C ASP A 843 -51.07 8.36 -11.51
N LEU A 844 -51.89 7.49 -10.90
CA LEU A 844 -51.67 7.01 -9.54
C LEU A 844 -50.40 6.14 -9.45
N ILE A 845 -50.14 5.31 -10.47
CA ILE A 845 -48.93 4.49 -10.55
C ILE A 845 -47.68 5.36 -10.73
N GLU A 846 -47.73 6.43 -11.53
CA GLU A 846 -46.62 7.39 -11.62
C GLU A 846 -46.39 8.10 -10.29
N ALA A 847 -47.45 8.50 -9.59
CA ALA A 847 -47.34 9.10 -8.26
C ALA A 847 -46.70 8.12 -7.26
N LEU A 848 -47.09 6.84 -7.28
CA LEU A 848 -46.49 5.78 -6.45
C LEU A 848 -45.04 5.51 -6.81
N ARG A 849 -44.65 5.55 -8.09
CA ARG A 849 -43.23 5.45 -8.52
C ARG A 849 -42.41 6.64 -8.04
N ALA A 850 -42.96 7.85 -8.10
CA ALA A 850 -42.30 9.06 -7.59
C ALA A 850 -42.18 9.04 -6.05
N GLU A 851 -43.13 8.42 -5.34
CA GLU A 851 -43.10 8.26 -3.90
C GLU A 851 -42.14 7.12 -3.46
N ALA A 852 -42.06 6.03 -4.21
CA ALA A 852 -41.07 4.96 -4.03
C ALA A 852 -39.64 5.45 -4.27
N ALA A 853 -39.42 6.35 -5.24
CA ALA A 853 -38.12 6.98 -5.50
C ALA A 853 -37.64 7.92 -4.36
N LYS A 854 -38.53 8.30 -3.43
CA LYS A 854 -38.20 9.20 -2.29
C LYS A 854 -37.86 8.48 -0.98
N LYS A 855 -38.10 7.16 -0.87
CA LYS A 855 -37.81 6.37 0.33
C LYS A 855 -36.68 5.38 0.05
N ASP A 856 -35.68 5.38 0.93
CA ASP A 856 -34.49 4.50 0.87
C ASP A 856 -34.81 3.02 0.62
N SER A 857 -33.81 2.36 0.02
CA SER A 857 -33.77 1.07 -0.69
C SER A 857 -34.20 -0.20 0.08
N HIS A 858 -35.35 -0.24 0.75
CA HIS A 858 -35.71 -1.38 1.60
C HIS A 858 -37.11 -1.98 1.43
N ASN A 859 -37.72 -1.91 0.24
CA ASN A 859 -39.03 -2.55 0.05
C ASN A 859 -39.16 -3.41 -1.22
N LYS A 860 -38.44 -4.54 -1.24
CA LYS A 860 -38.54 -5.59 -2.28
C LYS A 860 -39.98 -6.11 -2.49
N ASN A 861 -40.80 -6.12 -1.45
CA ASN A 861 -42.21 -6.55 -1.54
C ASN A 861 -43.05 -5.58 -2.40
N LEU A 862 -42.74 -4.29 -2.36
CA LEU A 862 -43.46 -3.24 -3.09
C LEU A 862 -43.17 -3.32 -4.60
N GLU A 863 -41.94 -3.68 -4.99
CA GLU A 863 -41.58 -3.92 -6.40
C GLU A 863 -42.21 -5.20 -6.97
N GLU A 864 -42.33 -6.27 -6.17
CA GLU A 864 -43.00 -7.50 -6.61
C GLU A 864 -44.52 -7.31 -6.74
N GLU A 865 -45.15 -6.54 -5.85
CA GLU A 865 -46.55 -6.14 -5.98
C GLU A 865 -46.78 -5.24 -7.21
N LEU A 866 -45.93 -4.23 -7.44
CA LEU A 866 -46.01 -3.38 -8.64
C LEU A 866 -45.86 -4.19 -9.94
N LYS A 867 -45.02 -5.22 -9.95
CA LYS A 867 -44.88 -6.13 -11.10
C LYS A 867 -46.14 -6.98 -11.31
N ARG A 868 -46.76 -7.48 -10.24
CA ARG A 868 -48.02 -8.23 -10.31
C ARG A 868 -49.16 -7.36 -10.82
N GLU A 869 -49.33 -6.15 -10.30
CA GLU A 869 -50.40 -5.25 -10.75
C GLU A 869 -50.20 -4.78 -12.20
N ASN A 870 -48.96 -4.46 -12.60
CA ASN A 870 -48.64 -4.16 -14.00
C ASN A 870 -48.99 -5.33 -14.93
N SER A 871 -48.82 -6.58 -14.49
CA SER A 871 -49.22 -7.75 -15.29
C SER A 871 -50.74 -7.84 -15.48
N VAL A 872 -51.52 -7.48 -14.46
CA VAL A 872 -52.99 -7.47 -14.51
C VAL A 872 -53.49 -6.35 -15.43
N ILE A 873 -52.93 -5.14 -15.33
CA ILE A 873 -53.26 -4.00 -16.20
C ILE A 873 -52.90 -4.32 -17.65
N THR A 874 -51.76 -4.97 -17.89
CA THR A 874 -51.36 -5.39 -19.25
C THR A 874 -52.38 -6.36 -19.85
N ARG A 875 -52.88 -7.31 -19.04
CA ARG A 875 -53.93 -8.25 -19.45
C ARG A 875 -55.26 -7.56 -19.74
N LEU A 876 -55.66 -6.60 -18.90
CA LEU A 876 -56.86 -5.78 -19.12
C LEU A 876 -56.75 -4.93 -20.40
N ARG A 877 -55.56 -4.39 -20.71
CA ARG A 877 -55.29 -3.68 -21.98
C ARG A 877 -55.40 -4.61 -23.18
N GLU A 878 -54.92 -5.84 -23.09
CA GLU A 878 -55.12 -6.86 -24.13
C GLU A 878 -56.59 -7.21 -24.32
N ASP A 879 -57.34 -7.39 -23.24
CA ASP A 879 -58.77 -7.70 -23.32
C ASP A 879 -59.60 -6.51 -23.83
N TYR A 880 -59.21 -5.27 -23.51
CA TYR A 880 -59.77 -4.06 -24.12
C TYR A 880 -59.47 -4.00 -25.63
N LYS A 881 -58.23 -4.30 -26.05
CA LYS A 881 -57.87 -4.40 -27.47
C LYS A 881 -58.67 -5.50 -28.18
N LYS A 882 -58.92 -6.65 -27.53
CA LYS A 882 -59.80 -7.70 -28.08
C LYS A 882 -61.24 -7.21 -28.22
N CYS A 883 -61.76 -6.46 -27.25
CA CYS A 883 -63.09 -5.86 -27.33
C CYS A 883 -63.18 -4.81 -28.45
N GLN A 884 -62.17 -3.96 -28.61
CA GLN A 884 -62.08 -3.02 -29.73
C GLN A 884 -61.98 -3.74 -31.08
N ALA A 885 -61.19 -4.81 -31.16
CA ALA A 885 -61.08 -5.62 -32.38
C ALA A 885 -62.39 -6.35 -32.73
N LEU A 886 -63.13 -6.83 -31.73
CA LEU A 886 -64.47 -7.38 -31.89
C LEU A 886 -65.48 -6.32 -32.35
N ASN A 887 -65.40 -5.10 -31.81
CA ASN A 887 -66.27 -3.99 -32.23
C ASN A 887 -65.94 -3.52 -33.65
N ALA A 888 -64.65 -3.40 -33.99
CA ALA A 888 -64.20 -3.10 -35.35
C ALA A 888 -64.56 -4.21 -36.34
N LYS A 889 -64.54 -5.48 -35.90
CA LYS A 889 -65.01 -6.61 -36.70
C LYS A 889 -66.52 -6.57 -36.90
N LEU A 890 -67.29 -6.22 -35.86
CA LEU A 890 -68.75 -6.03 -35.98
C LEU A 890 -69.09 -4.87 -36.93
N GLU A 891 -68.37 -3.75 -36.86
CA GLU A 891 -68.51 -2.63 -37.80
C GLU A 891 -68.08 -2.99 -39.23
N ALA A 892 -67.02 -3.79 -39.36
CA ALA A 892 -66.55 -4.30 -40.65
C ALA A 892 -67.53 -5.32 -41.25
N ASP A 893 -68.13 -6.19 -40.43
CA ASP A 893 -69.17 -7.16 -40.82
C ASP A 893 -70.46 -6.41 -41.22
N LEU A 894 -70.87 -5.36 -40.47
CA LEU A 894 -71.97 -4.47 -40.85
C LEU A 894 -71.70 -3.73 -42.18
N ARG A 895 -70.47 -3.24 -42.37
CA ARG A 895 -70.05 -2.62 -43.64
C ARG A 895 -69.93 -3.65 -44.76
N GLN A 896 -69.51 -4.88 -44.47
CA GLN A 896 -69.47 -5.97 -45.44
C GLN A 896 -70.87 -6.41 -45.83
N GLU A 897 -71.86 -6.44 -44.93
CA GLU A 897 -73.27 -6.64 -45.29
C GLU A 897 -73.82 -5.50 -46.15
N GLN A 898 -73.40 -4.25 -45.90
CA GLN A 898 -73.73 -3.12 -46.77
C GLN A 898 -73.05 -3.20 -48.16
N LEU A 899 -71.83 -3.74 -48.25
CA LEU A 899 -71.01 -3.83 -49.47
C LEU A 899 -71.23 -5.13 -50.27
N LEU A 900 -71.58 -6.25 -49.63
CA LEU A 900 -71.94 -7.55 -50.24
C LEU A 900 -73.36 -7.55 -50.80
N ASN A 901 -73.72 -6.41 -51.39
CA ASN A 901 -74.85 -6.19 -52.28
C ASN A 901 -74.70 -7.13 -53.50
N ARG A 902 -75.01 -8.42 -53.30
CA ARG A 902 -74.90 -9.50 -54.28
C ARG A 902 -75.96 -9.34 -55.39
N PRO A 903 -75.67 -9.80 -56.61
CA PRO A 903 -75.98 -9.11 -57.87
C PRO A 903 -77.40 -9.29 -58.42
N TRP A 904 -78.40 -9.55 -57.59
CA TRP A 904 -79.78 -9.70 -58.06
C TRP A 904 -80.53 -8.36 -58.14
N TRP A 905 -80.06 -7.32 -57.45
CA TRP A 905 -80.70 -5.99 -57.40
C TRP A 905 -80.52 -5.11 -58.65
N ARG A 906 -79.49 -5.33 -59.49
CA ARG A 906 -79.34 -4.60 -60.77
C ARG A 906 -80.14 -5.19 -61.93
N LYS A 907 -80.64 -6.43 -61.83
CA LYS A 907 -81.51 -7.02 -62.87
C LYS A 907 -83.00 -6.68 -62.70
N LEU A 908 -83.39 -6.05 -61.58
CA LEU A 908 -84.78 -5.65 -61.33
C LEU A 908 -85.07 -4.17 -61.65
N THR A 909 -84.06 -3.29 -61.64
CA THR A 909 -84.21 -1.86 -61.96
C THR A 909 -84.24 -1.56 -63.46
N ASP A 910 -83.72 -2.44 -64.31
CA ASP A 910 -83.80 -2.30 -65.78
C ASP A 910 -85.12 -2.79 -66.39
N SER A 911 -86.00 -3.45 -65.62
CA SER A 911 -87.33 -3.87 -66.10
C SER A 911 -88.48 -2.88 -65.81
N ILE A 912 -88.18 -1.72 -65.20
CA ILE A 912 -89.16 -0.69 -64.83
C ILE A 912 -88.76 0.70 -65.37
N LYS A 913 -88.47 0.77 -66.67
CA LYS A 913 -88.59 1.99 -67.50
C LYS A 913 -89.30 1.64 -68.81
N SER A 914 -90.56 2.06 -68.90
CA SER A 914 -91.68 1.84 -69.86
C SER A 914 -91.41 2.30 -71.32
N PRO A 915 -92.32 2.20 -72.35
CA PRO A 915 -93.79 2.02 -72.30
C PRO A 915 -94.51 1.20 -73.41
N SER A 916 -95.57 0.47 -73.01
CA SER A 916 -96.83 0.28 -73.76
C SER A 916 -97.91 -0.20 -72.81
#